data_AF-A0A939D4K7-F1
#
_entry.id   AF-A0A939D4K7-F1
#
_cell.length_a   1.000
_cell.length_b   1.000
_cell.length_c   1.000
_cell.angle_alpha   90.00
_cell.angle_beta   90.00
_cell.angle_gamma   90.00
#
_symmetry.space_group_name_H-M   'P 1'
#
loop_
_entity.id
_entity.type
_entity.pdbx_description
1 polymer ?
#
loop_
_entity_poly.entity_id
_entity_poly.type
_entity_poly.pdbx_seq_one_letter_code
_entity_poly.pdbx_strand_id
1 'polypeptide(L)'
;MSDAFSRLAPFIQEYIYHHQWTELRPVQIAACQVIFDTDAHLLVTAATAAGKTEAAFLPVLTLLHTNPAATIGALYISPIKALINDQFERLNDLLKEADIPVWHWHGDVSQTRKNKLLKNPQGILQITPESLESLLINKNQDLPRLFGDLRFVIIDEIHAFMGSERGCQIICQLQRLAKLTQKQPRRIGLSATLGDYSIAEEWLRSGTDKPVITPKMDGIKRQIKLAVEHFYITDEIDESEATADEQYIFNLSKSRKCLIFANNRTRTESVIASLRQIATEQGLPDIYHVHHGSISASLRQAAENAMREPNNPAVTAATLTLELGIDIGYLERVIQLESPLSVASFLQRLGRSGRRGEAADMRFVCAEEKALAEDSLPEQIPWQLLQCIAIIQLYLEEQWIEPIIPIKYPLSLLYHQTMSILTATGEISANALAKQIFSLPPFAAISQEDLQLLLRYLIDIGHIQYTEQGKLILGLAGEKVVRKFQFYAVFAEQQEYIVKQGSTEIGSIVTPLPVGNQFALAGRTWEVVEVDFQKKAIFVKQAEGKSSIYWRGGGGTIHTKVLQRMQQVLFENIEYSYLQKNALQRLHQVRKLVQQVELDKHKIVELEKGKCCIFPWMGTVAYRTLERLLNSYCRESLEITSIGGVNPYYLTIKLGKDKFKYLYREITSLCEQRITSEDLVSTSEAPEIQKYDGFIPHPLLRKAFANDYLDLRELKQQVALWKE
;
A
#
# COMPACT_ATOMS: atom_id res chain seq x y z
N MET A 1 20.34 29.63 -13.86
CA MET A 1 20.92 28.36 -14.37
C MET A 1 22.36 28.09 -13.91
N SER A 2 23.11 29.05 -13.32
CA SER A 2 24.59 28.95 -13.24
C SER A 2 25.23 28.34 -11.98
N ASP A 3 24.49 27.91 -10.94
CA ASP A 3 25.14 27.38 -9.71
C ASP A 3 25.04 25.85 -9.57
N ALA A 4 23.86 25.22 -9.69
CA ALA A 4 23.75 23.78 -9.44
C ALA A 4 24.38 22.90 -10.53
N PHE A 5 24.16 23.21 -11.82
CA PHE A 5 24.66 22.41 -12.94
C PHE A 5 26.19 22.39 -13.00
N SER A 6 26.84 23.54 -12.79
CA SER A 6 28.30 23.69 -12.83
C SER A 6 29.00 22.94 -11.69
N ARG A 7 28.28 22.66 -10.60
CA ARG A 7 28.78 21.89 -9.44
C ARG A 7 28.64 20.38 -9.64
N LEU A 8 27.87 19.90 -10.61
CA LEU A 8 27.74 18.47 -10.91
C LEU A 8 29.02 17.91 -11.53
N ALA A 9 29.28 16.61 -11.33
CA ALA A 9 30.44 15.96 -11.93
C ALA A 9 30.41 16.00 -13.48
N PRO A 10 31.57 16.03 -14.16
CA PRO A 10 31.63 16.16 -15.63
C PRO A 10 30.78 15.11 -16.38
N PHE A 11 30.85 13.84 -16.00
CA PHE A 11 30.07 12.77 -16.64
C PHE A 11 28.55 12.98 -16.51
N ILE A 12 28.09 13.64 -15.44
CA ILE A 12 26.68 13.98 -15.24
C ILE A 12 26.28 15.12 -16.17
N GLN A 13 27.15 16.13 -16.32
CA GLN A 13 26.92 17.24 -17.25
C GLN A 13 26.81 16.72 -18.70
N GLU A 14 27.69 15.80 -19.09
CA GLU A 14 27.65 15.11 -20.38
C GLU A 14 26.40 14.26 -20.54
N TYR A 15 26.02 13.49 -19.51
CA TYR A 15 24.76 12.73 -19.53
C TYR A 15 23.54 13.62 -19.76
N ILE A 16 23.44 14.75 -19.06
CA ILE A 16 22.36 15.74 -19.22
C ILE A 16 22.33 16.27 -20.66
N TYR A 17 23.50 16.57 -21.23
CA TYR A 17 23.63 17.03 -22.61
C TYR A 17 23.20 15.97 -23.63
N HIS A 18 23.67 14.72 -23.48
CA HIS A 18 23.31 13.61 -24.37
C HIS A 18 21.83 13.26 -24.34
N HIS A 19 21.16 13.47 -23.20
CA HIS A 19 19.71 13.28 -23.06
C HIS A 19 18.90 14.51 -23.48
N GLN A 20 19.55 15.54 -24.04
CA GLN A 20 18.93 16.76 -24.56
C GLN A 20 18.14 17.55 -23.51
N TRP A 21 18.57 17.52 -22.26
CA TRP A 21 17.94 18.30 -21.20
C TRP A 21 18.35 19.77 -21.35
N THR A 22 17.36 20.65 -21.47
CA THR A 22 17.60 22.10 -21.62
C THR A 22 17.87 22.79 -20.28
N GLU A 23 17.34 22.23 -19.19
CA GLU A 23 17.51 22.76 -17.83
C GLU A 23 17.31 21.67 -16.78
N LEU A 24 17.89 21.89 -15.59
CA LEU A 24 17.57 21.12 -14.40
C LEU A 24 16.22 21.56 -13.86
N ARG A 25 15.41 20.59 -13.43
CA ARG A 25 14.11 20.89 -12.83
C ARG A 25 14.30 21.54 -11.47
N PRO A 26 13.35 22.38 -11.02
CA PRO A 26 13.44 23.05 -9.73
C PRO A 26 13.75 22.10 -8.56
N VAL A 27 13.13 20.91 -8.54
CA VAL A 27 13.35 19.91 -7.47
C VAL A 27 14.77 19.34 -7.48
N GLN A 28 15.39 19.21 -8.66
CA GLN A 28 16.77 18.74 -8.81
C GLN A 28 17.75 19.80 -8.32
N ILE A 29 17.49 21.08 -8.63
CA ILE A 29 18.30 22.22 -8.17
C ILE A 29 18.26 22.32 -6.63
N ALA A 30 17.06 22.25 -6.05
CA ALA A 30 16.89 22.36 -4.60
C ALA A 30 17.53 21.17 -3.86
N ALA A 31 17.43 19.96 -4.41
CA ALA A 31 18.12 18.80 -3.86
C ALA A 31 19.66 18.96 -3.93
N CYS A 32 20.20 19.51 -5.03
CA CYS A 32 21.63 19.81 -5.12
C CYS A 32 22.08 20.77 -4.02
N GLN A 33 21.33 21.84 -3.77
CA GLN A 33 21.64 22.80 -2.70
C GLN A 33 21.67 22.12 -1.32
N VAL A 34 20.63 21.34 -0.97
CA VAL A 34 20.59 20.64 0.32
C VAL A 34 21.73 19.63 0.46
N ILE A 35 22.01 18.85 -0.60
CA ILE A 35 23.04 17.81 -0.56
C ILE A 35 24.45 18.41 -0.52
N PHE A 36 24.72 19.49 -1.25
CA PHE A 36 26.06 20.07 -1.29
C PHE A 36 26.35 21.06 -0.15
N ASP A 37 25.34 21.80 0.32
CA ASP A 37 25.55 22.94 1.23
C ASP A 37 25.25 22.61 2.70
N THR A 38 24.73 21.41 2.99
CA THR A 38 24.35 21.00 4.35
C THR A 38 24.64 19.52 4.62
N ASP A 39 24.61 19.12 5.90
CA ASP A 39 24.65 17.71 6.33
C ASP A 39 23.26 17.12 6.65
N ALA A 40 22.19 17.87 6.37
CA ALA A 40 20.83 17.45 6.65
C ALA A 40 20.42 16.22 5.84
N HIS A 41 19.46 15.47 6.37
CA HIS A 41 18.65 14.55 5.57
C HIS A 41 17.80 15.36 4.58
N LEU A 42 17.43 14.73 3.47
CA LEU A 42 16.63 15.36 2.42
C LEU A 42 15.34 14.57 2.22
N LEU A 43 14.20 15.25 2.25
CA LEU A 43 12.95 14.68 1.77
C LEU A 43 12.57 15.36 0.45
N VAL A 44 12.45 14.56 -0.61
CA VAL A 44 12.03 15.01 -1.94
C VAL A 44 10.59 14.61 -2.17
N THR A 45 9.68 15.58 -2.16
CA THR A 45 8.27 15.39 -2.51
C THR A 45 7.99 16.00 -3.87
N ALA A 46 7.67 15.16 -4.86
CA ALA A 46 7.28 15.64 -6.18
C ALA A 46 6.39 14.62 -6.90
N ALA A 47 5.60 15.09 -7.86
CA ALA A 47 4.74 14.23 -8.67
C ALA A 47 5.56 13.14 -9.39
N THR A 48 4.90 12.04 -9.75
CA THR A 48 5.50 10.99 -10.58
C THR A 48 5.97 11.61 -11.91
N ALA A 49 7.15 11.21 -12.37
CA ALA A 49 7.86 11.81 -13.52
C ALA A 49 8.36 13.26 -13.33
N ALA A 50 8.43 13.79 -12.10
CA ALA A 50 9.03 15.10 -11.79
C ALA A 50 10.57 15.11 -11.73
N GLY A 51 11.24 13.95 -11.88
CA GLY A 51 12.70 13.84 -11.79
C GLY A 51 13.25 13.63 -10.38
N LYS A 52 12.46 13.00 -9.48
CA LYS A 52 12.83 12.71 -8.09
C LYS A 52 14.09 11.85 -7.96
N THR A 53 14.19 10.83 -8.80
CA THR A 53 15.34 9.93 -8.85
C THR A 53 16.61 10.73 -9.09
N GLU A 54 16.66 11.56 -10.13
CA GLU A 54 17.83 12.39 -10.42
C GLU A 54 18.09 13.46 -9.37
N ALA A 55 17.03 14.01 -8.75
CA ALA A 55 17.19 14.94 -7.65
C ALA A 55 17.98 14.31 -6.49
N ALA A 56 17.79 13.01 -6.20
CA ALA A 56 18.62 12.31 -5.22
C ALA A 56 19.98 11.88 -5.77
N PHE A 57 20.01 11.22 -6.94
CA PHE A 57 21.23 10.56 -7.41
C PHE A 57 22.28 11.54 -7.93
N LEU A 58 21.93 12.58 -8.70
CA LEU A 58 22.93 13.45 -9.31
C LEU A 58 23.89 14.11 -8.31
N PRO A 59 23.42 14.72 -7.20
CA PRO A 59 24.34 15.29 -6.22
C PRO A 59 25.08 14.22 -5.41
N VAL A 60 24.44 13.08 -5.07
CA VAL A 60 25.12 11.97 -4.37
C VAL A 60 26.26 11.39 -5.21
N LEU A 61 26.01 11.16 -6.50
CA LEU A 61 26.98 10.66 -7.46
C LEU A 61 28.14 11.63 -7.66
N THR A 62 27.84 12.92 -7.71
CA THR A 62 28.88 13.96 -7.77
C THR A 62 29.82 13.87 -6.57
N LEU A 63 29.28 13.72 -5.35
CA LEU A 63 30.10 13.60 -4.14
C LEU A 63 30.90 12.29 -4.09
N LEU A 64 30.33 11.19 -4.55
CA LEU A 64 31.02 9.89 -4.65
C LEU A 64 32.09 9.86 -5.75
N HIS A 65 31.90 10.62 -6.83
CA HIS A 65 32.91 10.75 -7.88
C HIS A 65 34.09 11.62 -7.42
N THR A 66 33.80 12.78 -6.82
CA THR A 66 34.83 13.70 -6.32
C THR A 66 35.63 13.12 -5.15
N ASN A 67 34.97 12.33 -4.30
CA ASN A 67 35.61 11.65 -3.18
C ASN A 67 35.11 10.19 -3.11
N PRO A 68 35.76 9.25 -3.82
CA PRO A 68 35.38 7.84 -3.82
C PRO A 68 35.27 7.24 -2.42
N ALA A 69 34.23 6.43 -2.20
CA ALA A 69 34.06 5.71 -0.94
C ALA A 69 34.98 4.48 -0.88
N ALA A 70 35.54 4.21 0.31
CA ALA A 70 36.38 3.02 0.52
C ALA A 70 35.55 1.73 0.50
N THR A 71 34.27 1.82 0.86
CA THR A 71 33.30 0.72 0.84
C THR A 71 32.08 1.10 -0.02
N ILE A 72 30.92 0.45 0.18
CA ILE A 72 29.65 0.91 -0.41
C ILE A 72 29.38 2.32 0.10
N GLY A 73 29.28 3.29 -0.83
CA GLY A 73 29.12 4.71 -0.51
C GLY A 73 27.66 5.15 -0.41
N ALA A 74 26.76 4.47 -1.14
CA ALA A 74 25.33 4.70 -1.08
C ALA A 74 24.51 3.41 -1.07
N LEU A 75 23.47 3.39 -0.26
CA LEU A 75 22.46 2.33 -0.18
C LEU A 75 21.14 2.87 -0.71
N TYR A 76 20.53 2.20 -1.68
CA TYR A 76 19.20 2.51 -2.20
C TYR A 76 18.22 1.42 -1.75
N ILE A 77 17.18 1.79 -1.01
CA ILE A 77 16.16 0.91 -0.49
C ILE A 77 14.86 1.15 -1.25
N SER A 78 14.27 0.08 -1.77
CA SER A 78 13.05 0.15 -2.59
C SER A 78 12.00 -0.87 -2.14
N PRO A 79 10.69 -0.55 -2.24
CA PRO A 79 9.62 -1.41 -1.73
C PRO A 79 9.45 -2.70 -2.52
N ILE A 80 9.85 -2.72 -3.79
CA ILE A 80 9.62 -3.85 -4.70
C ILE A 80 10.85 -4.14 -5.57
N LYS A 81 11.06 -5.43 -5.88
CA LYS A 81 12.18 -5.87 -6.73
C LYS A 81 12.14 -5.27 -8.14
N ALA A 82 10.95 -5.09 -8.70
CA ALA A 82 10.77 -4.54 -10.05
C ALA A 82 11.36 -3.13 -10.17
N LEU A 83 11.16 -2.28 -9.15
CA LEU A 83 11.71 -0.93 -9.12
C LEU A 83 13.25 -0.96 -8.97
N ILE A 84 13.81 -1.92 -8.21
CA ILE A 84 15.26 -2.12 -8.16
C ILE A 84 15.82 -2.48 -9.53
N ASN A 85 15.17 -3.37 -10.28
CA ASN A 85 15.65 -3.77 -11.61
C ASN A 85 15.63 -2.60 -12.60
N ASP A 86 14.53 -1.84 -12.60
CA ASP A 86 14.37 -0.63 -13.40
C ASP A 86 15.45 0.42 -13.09
N GLN A 87 15.68 0.71 -11.81
CA GLN A 87 16.73 1.64 -11.39
C GLN A 87 18.15 1.09 -11.62
N PHE A 88 18.33 -0.22 -11.56
CA PHE A 88 19.59 -0.88 -11.86
C PHE A 88 20.02 -0.66 -13.30
N GLU A 89 19.14 -0.90 -14.27
CA GLU A 89 19.46 -0.67 -15.69
C GLU A 89 19.81 0.79 -15.95
N ARG A 90 18.95 1.70 -15.47
CA ARG A 90 19.12 3.15 -15.67
C ARG A 90 20.40 3.72 -15.04
N LEU A 91 20.72 3.33 -13.79
CA LEU A 91 21.95 3.80 -13.15
C LEU A 91 23.20 3.17 -13.76
N ASN A 92 23.11 1.92 -14.21
CA ASN A 92 24.24 1.25 -14.84
C ASN A 92 24.61 1.91 -16.18
N ASP A 93 23.61 2.41 -16.92
CA ASP A 93 23.84 3.20 -18.14
C ASP A 93 24.46 4.58 -17.83
N LEU A 94 23.92 5.30 -16.83
CA LEU A 94 24.45 6.60 -16.38
C LEU A 94 25.90 6.50 -15.88
N LEU A 95 26.26 5.43 -15.18
CA LEU A 95 27.54 5.28 -14.48
C LEU A 95 28.59 4.51 -15.26
N LYS A 96 28.29 4.14 -16.51
CA LYS A 96 29.17 3.35 -17.37
C LYS A 96 30.56 3.99 -17.56
N GLU A 97 30.63 5.32 -17.53
CA GLU A 97 31.86 6.10 -17.72
C GLU A 97 32.43 6.68 -16.42
N ALA A 98 31.75 6.49 -15.28
CA ALA A 98 32.11 7.11 -14.01
C ALA A 98 32.93 6.19 -13.07
N ASP A 99 33.18 4.94 -13.46
CA ASP A 99 33.82 3.89 -12.64
C ASP A 99 33.19 3.69 -11.24
N ILE A 100 31.89 4.02 -11.09
CA ILE A 100 31.12 3.78 -9.87
C ILE A 100 30.28 2.51 -10.07
N PRO A 101 30.62 1.37 -9.41
CA PRO A 101 29.86 0.14 -9.58
C PRO A 101 28.42 0.25 -9.06
N VAL A 102 27.47 -0.34 -9.78
CA VAL A 102 26.08 -0.47 -9.34
C VAL A 102 25.78 -1.94 -9.07
N TRP A 103 25.10 -2.20 -7.96
CA TRP A 103 24.72 -3.54 -7.54
C TRP A 103 23.23 -3.58 -7.22
N HIS A 104 22.55 -4.63 -7.64
CA HIS A 104 21.25 -5.00 -7.09
C HIS A 104 21.38 -6.20 -6.16
N TRP A 105 20.56 -6.26 -5.12
CA TRP A 105 20.56 -7.36 -4.17
C TRP A 105 19.13 -7.67 -3.71
N HIS A 106 18.57 -8.73 -4.28
CA HIS A 106 17.30 -9.31 -3.86
C HIS A 106 17.31 -10.84 -4.07
N GLY A 107 16.19 -11.50 -3.75
CA GLY A 107 16.06 -12.96 -3.84
C GLY A 107 16.41 -13.56 -5.20
N ASP A 108 16.15 -12.83 -6.29
CA ASP A 108 16.28 -13.35 -7.66
C ASP A 108 17.70 -13.11 -8.24
N VAL A 109 18.57 -12.42 -7.50
CA VAL A 109 19.94 -12.11 -7.92
C VAL A 109 20.86 -13.30 -7.64
N SER A 110 21.63 -13.72 -8.65
CA SER A 110 22.53 -14.86 -8.55
C SER A 110 23.59 -14.70 -7.46
N GLN A 111 23.94 -15.82 -6.81
CA GLN A 111 24.97 -15.83 -5.76
C GLN A 111 26.34 -15.39 -6.29
N THR A 112 26.65 -15.67 -7.55
CA THR A 112 27.89 -15.22 -8.21
C THR A 112 27.99 -13.70 -8.22
N ARG A 113 26.91 -12.98 -8.54
CA ARG A 113 26.89 -11.52 -8.55
C ARG A 113 27.02 -10.95 -7.14
N LYS A 114 26.30 -11.54 -6.17
CA LYS A 114 26.41 -11.21 -4.74
C LYS A 114 27.83 -11.37 -4.22
N ASN A 115 28.51 -12.46 -4.58
CA ASN A 115 29.89 -12.73 -4.18
C ASN A 115 30.89 -11.72 -4.76
N LYS A 116 30.64 -11.16 -5.95
CA LYS A 116 31.49 -10.10 -6.53
C LYS A 116 31.46 -8.84 -5.65
N LEU A 117 30.27 -8.39 -5.26
CA LEU A 117 30.13 -7.27 -4.32
C LEU A 117 30.80 -7.58 -2.99
N LEU A 118 30.60 -8.78 -2.42
CA LEU A 118 31.23 -9.15 -1.16
C LEU A 118 32.76 -9.12 -1.23
N LYS A 119 33.37 -9.38 -2.39
CA LYS A 119 34.83 -9.31 -2.57
C LYS A 119 35.34 -7.88 -2.71
N ASN A 120 34.64 -7.05 -3.48
CA ASN A 120 34.97 -5.64 -3.66
C ASN A 120 33.72 -4.77 -3.36
N PRO A 121 33.49 -4.43 -2.07
CA PRO A 121 32.27 -3.73 -1.68
C PRO A 121 32.41 -2.24 -1.97
N GLN A 122 32.15 -1.80 -3.19
CA GLN A 122 32.26 -0.40 -3.60
C GLN A 122 31.05 0.02 -4.44
N GLY A 123 30.81 1.34 -4.49
CA GLY A 123 29.77 1.94 -5.30
C GLY A 123 28.40 1.98 -4.62
N ILE A 124 27.35 1.64 -5.37
CA ILE A 124 25.94 1.77 -4.96
C ILE A 124 25.30 0.39 -4.82
N LEU A 125 24.67 0.14 -3.67
CA LEU A 125 23.89 -1.08 -3.44
C LEU A 125 22.39 -0.76 -3.44
N GLN A 126 21.65 -1.39 -4.34
CA GLN A 126 20.19 -1.35 -4.41
C GLN A 126 19.61 -2.61 -3.77
N ILE A 127 18.78 -2.47 -2.74
CA ILE A 127 18.36 -3.59 -1.89
C ILE A 127 16.90 -3.44 -1.42
N THR A 128 16.23 -4.57 -1.19
CA THR A 128 14.94 -4.61 -0.49
C THR A 128 15.16 -4.68 1.04
N PRO A 129 14.25 -4.16 1.89
CA PRO A 129 14.36 -4.30 3.35
C PRO A 129 14.60 -5.74 3.82
N GLU A 130 13.93 -6.72 3.20
CA GLU A 130 14.02 -8.13 3.59
C GLU A 130 15.42 -8.69 3.30
N SER A 131 16.01 -8.30 2.16
CA SER A 131 17.38 -8.70 1.83
C SER A 131 18.43 -8.02 2.70
N LEU A 132 18.17 -6.79 3.17
CA LEU A 132 19.02 -6.11 4.15
C LEU A 132 18.96 -6.81 5.52
N GLU A 133 17.78 -7.30 5.93
CA GLU A 133 17.64 -8.15 7.11
C GLU A 133 18.49 -9.41 7.00
N SER A 134 18.45 -10.07 5.85
CA SER A 134 19.25 -11.27 5.58
C SER A 134 20.75 -10.99 5.71
N LEU A 135 21.24 -9.82 5.27
CA LEU A 135 22.63 -9.41 5.48
C LEU A 135 22.94 -9.16 6.96
N LEU A 136 22.03 -8.51 7.71
CA LEU A 136 22.18 -8.25 9.14
C LEU A 136 22.28 -9.51 9.99
N ILE A 137 21.63 -10.59 9.56
CA ILE A 137 21.68 -11.90 10.22
C ILE A 137 22.87 -12.71 9.73
N ASN A 138 22.94 -12.99 8.43
CA ASN A 138 23.87 -13.99 7.88
C ASN A 138 25.28 -13.46 7.62
N LYS A 139 25.45 -12.13 7.55
CA LYS A 139 26.70 -11.45 7.20
C LYS A 139 27.07 -10.38 8.22
N ASN A 140 26.62 -10.54 9.47
CA ASN A 140 26.78 -9.55 10.53
C ASN A 140 28.25 -9.07 10.70
N GLN A 141 29.20 -10.01 10.69
CA GLN A 141 30.63 -9.72 10.82
C GLN A 141 31.25 -9.02 9.61
N ASP A 142 30.66 -9.18 8.42
CA ASP A 142 31.11 -8.50 7.19
C ASP A 142 30.59 -7.05 7.12
N LEU A 143 29.53 -6.69 7.86
CA LEU A 143 28.88 -5.38 7.70
C LEU A 143 29.80 -4.18 7.90
N PRO A 144 30.73 -4.14 8.88
CA PRO A 144 31.69 -3.03 8.98
C PRO A 144 32.57 -2.90 7.72
N ARG A 145 32.90 -4.02 7.07
CA ARG A 145 33.69 -4.04 5.82
C ARG A 145 32.84 -3.65 4.60
N LEU A 146 31.55 -3.96 4.60
CA LEU A 146 30.65 -3.62 3.49
C LEU A 146 30.20 -2.16 3.53
N PHE A 147 29.96 -1.61 4.73
CA PHE A 147 29.29 -0.32 4.94
C PHE A 147 30.08 0.66 5.82
N GLY A 148 31.37 0.42 6.06
CA GLY A 148 32.21 1.25 6.94
C GLY A 148 32.36 2.71 6.50
N ASP A 149 32.22 2.98 5.19
CA ASP A 149 32.17 4.31 4.57
C ASP A 149 30.83 4.55 3.86
N LEU A 150 29.72 4.05 4.43
CA LEU A 150 28.39 4.35 3.93
C LEU A 150 28.02 5.80 4.27
N ARG A 151 27.83 6.63 3.24
CA ARG A 151 27.58 8.07 3.37
C ARG A 151 26.11 8.43 3.15
N PHE A 152 25.43 7.70 2.26
CA PHE A 152 24.05 8.00 1.87
C PHE A 152 23.14 6.77 1.93
N VAL A 153 21.89 6.98 2.35
CA VAL A 153 20.80 6.01 2.26
C VAL A 153 19.65 6.68 1.53
N ILE A 154 19.37 6.26 0.30
CA ILE A 154 18.21 6.71 -0.47
C ILE A 154 17.08 5.71 -0.22
N ILE A 155 15.93 6.19 0.22
CA ILE A 155 14.73 5.37 0.44
C ILE A 155 13.70 5.82 -0.57
N ASP A 156 13.38 4.95 -1.52
CA ASP A 156 12.39 5.25 -2.56
C ASP A 156 10.98 4.93 -2.12
N GLU A 157 10.02 5.68 -2.65
CA GLU A 157 8.59 5.58 -2.35
C GLU A 157 8.30 5.48 -0.85
N ILE A 158 8.83 6.39 -0.04
CA ILE A 158 8.75 6.31 1.44
C ILE A 158 7.31 6.16 1.97
N HIS A 159 6.31 6.68 1.26
CA HIS A 159 4.89 6.53 1.61
C HIS A 159 4.39 5.08 1.55
N ALA A 160 5.04 4.20 0.78
CA ALA A 160 4.74 2.77 0.78
C ALA A 160 5.25 2.07 2.05
N PHE A 161 6.13 2.73 2.82
CA PHE A 161 6.72 2.20 4.05
C PHE A 161 6.14 2.84 5.31
N MET A 162 5.86 4.14 5.29
CA MET A 162 5.32 4.85 6.44
C MET A 162 3.99 4.21 6.90
N GLY A 163 3.82 4.03 8.22
CA GLY A 163 2.64 3.37 8.79
C GLY A 163 2.59 1.85 8.60
N SER A 164 3.69 1.20 8.22
CA SER A 164 3.75 -0.26 8.04
C SER A 164 4.87 -0.92 8.86
N GLU A 165 4.75 -2.22 9.15
CA GLU A 165 5.83 -3.00 9.79
C GLU A 165 7.13 -2.97 8.96
N ARG A 166 7.03 -2.90 7.63
CA ARG A 166 8.20 -2.77 6.74
C ARG A 166 8.94 -1.45 6.95
N GLY A 167 8.20 -0.35 7.14
CA GLY A 167 8.81 0.94 7.45
C GLY A 167 9.51 0.95 8.80
N CYS A 168 8.87 0.38 9.82
CA CYS A 168 9.50 0.17 11.12
C CYS A 168 10.75 -0.72 11.01
N GLN A 169 10.70 -1.78 10.20
CA GLN A 169 11.84 -2.66 9.94
C GLN A 169 13.03 -1.89 9.34
N ILE A 170 12.82 -1.03 8.35
CA ILE A 170 13.90 -0.20 7.77
C ILE A 170 14.59 0.62 8.87
N ILE A 171 13.82 1.29 9.73
CA ILE A 171 14.40 2.08 10.82
C ILE A 171 15.21 1.20 11.79
N CYS A 172 14.72 0.01 12.15
CA CYS A 172 15.49 -0.95 12.96
C CYS A 172 16.81 -1.36 12.27
N GLN A 173 16.76 -1.64 10.97
CA GLN A 173 17.93 -2.05 10.18
C GLN A 173 18.97 -0.95 10.08
N LEU A 174 18.55 0.29 9.79
CA LEU A 174 19.44 1.45 9.72
C LEU A 174 20.07 1.76 11.08
N GLN A 175 19.32 1.63 12.18
CA GLN A 175 19.84 1.83 13.52
C GLN A 175 20.88 0.75 13.90
N ARG A 176 20.60 -0.52 13.58
CA ARG A 176 21.55 -1.62 13.79
C ARG A 176 22.81 -1.45 12.95
N LEU A 177 22.65 -1.07 11.68
CA LEU A 177 23.77 -0.81 10.78
C LEU A 177 24.62 0.36 11.30
N ALA A 178 24.01 1.47 11.68
CA ALA A 178 24.70 2.65 12.23
C ALA A 178 25.49 2.32 13.50
N LYS A 179 24.95 1.45 14.36
CA LYS A 179 25.65 0.97 15.56
C LYS A 179 26.84 0.07 15.23
N LEU A 180 26.75 -0.77 14.19
CA LEU A 180 27.85 -1.64 13.78
C LEU A 180 28.97 -0.88 13.08
N THR A 181 28.63 0.13 12.27
CA THR A 181 29.60 0.92 11.50
C THR A 181 30.10 2.14 12.26
N GLN A 182 29.43 2.54 13.36
CA GLN A 182 29.67 3.81 14.07
C GLN A 182 29.53 5.03 13.14
N LYS A 183 28.62 4.95 12.17
CA LYS A 183 28.33 5.99 11.19
C LYS A 183 26.83 6.25 11.09
N GLN A 184 26.45 7.51 10.92
CA GLN A 184 25.08 7.89 10.60
C GLN A 184 25.02 8.45 9.17
N PRO A 185 24.73 7.62 8.15
CA PRO A 185 24.62 8.10 6.79
C PRO A 185 23.48 9.12 6.66
N ARG A 186 23.63 10.06 5.71
CA ARG A 186 22.56 10.99 5.34
C ARG A 186 21.46 10.21 4.63
N ARG A 187 20.22 10.44 5.03
CA ARG A 187 19.04 9.77 4.49
C ARG A 187 18.33 10.69 3.51
N ILE A 188 17.96 10.14 2.37
CA ILE A 188 17.25 10.83 1.30
C ILE A 188 15.95 10.08 1.04
N GLY A 189 14.82 10.64 1.47
CA GLY A 189 13.51 10.07 1.22
C GLY A 189 12.95 10.58 -0.10
N LEU A 190 12.48 9.68 -0.96
CA LEU A 190 11.74 10.02 -2.17
C LEU A 190 10.27 9.67 -1.98
N SER A 191 9.37 10.60 -2.23
CA SER A 191 7.94 10.34 -2.21
C SER A 191 7.22 11.03 -3.35
N ALA A 192 6.10 10.47 -3.79
CA ALA A 192 5.07 11.29 -4.41
C ALA A 192 4.55 12.37 -3.44
N THR A 193 3.68 13.24 -3.95
CA THR A 193 3.02 14.28 -3.14
C THR A 193 2.49 13.71 -1.84
N LEU A 194 2.86 14.34 -0.73
CA LEU A 194 2.41 14.02 0.63
C LEU A 194 1.55 15.20 1.12
N GLY A 195 0.50 14.90 1.88
CA GLY A 195 -0.33 15.94 2.51
C GLY A 195 0.38 16.59 3.69
N ASP A 196 1.01 15.76 4.53
CA ASP A 196 1.77 16.19 5.70
C ASP A 196 3.23 15.72 5.59
N TYR A 197 4.15 16.67 5.50
CA TYR A 197 5.58 16.39 5.46
C TYR A 197 6.16 16.06 6.84
N SER A 198 5.56 16.54 7.92
CA SER A 198 6.12 16.42 9.27
C SER A 198 6.25 14.96 9.71
N ILE A 199 5.27 14.12 9.38
CA ILE A 199 5.28 12.68 9.66
C ILE A 199 6.40 11.98 8.87
N ALA A 200 6.59 12.36 7.61
CA ALA A 200 7.64 11.81 6.76
C ALA A 200 9.04 12.27 7.20
N GLU A 201 9.19 13.52 7.60
CA GLU A 201 10.40 14.09 8.17
C GLU A 201 10.74 13.38 9.50
N GLU A 202 9.75 13.19 10.38
CA GLU A 202 9.90 12.45 11.63
C GLU A 202 10.36 11.00 11.40
N TRP A 203 9.70 10.32 10.47
CA TRP A 203 10.05 8.96 10.12
C TRP A 203 11.47 8.87 9.53
N LEU A 204 11.83 9.78 8.62
CA LEU A 204 13.15 9.80 7.99
C LEU A 204 14.27 10.10 8.99
N ARG A 205 14.07 11.02 9.94
CA ARG A 205 15.06 11.36 10.99
C ARG A 205 15.14 10.35 12.13
N SER A 206 14.20 9.40 12.21
CA SER A 206 14.09 8.48 13.34
C SER A 206 15.41 7.75 13.65
N GLY A 207 15.90 7.90 14.87
CA GLY A 207 17.19 7.33 15.31
C GLY A 207 18.44 8.12 14.90
N THR A 208 18.29 9.37 14.43
CA THR A 208 19.42 10.24 14.06
C THR A 208 19.31 11.62 14.71
N ASP A 209 20.43 12.34 14.77
CA ASP A 209 20.54 13.72 15.26
C ASP A 209 20.44 14.78 14.15
N LYS A 210 20.49 14.35 12.88
CA LYS A 210 20.44 15.23 11.71
C LYS A 210 19.02 15.75 11.45
N PRO A 211 18.86 17.05 11.12
CA PRO A 211 17.57 17.60 10.70
C PRO A 211 17.18 17.06 9.31
N VAL A 212 15.89 17.19 8.96
CA VAL A 212 15.40 16.95 7.60
C VAL A 212 15.07 18.29 6.96
N ILE A 213 15.51 18.47 5.72
CA ILE A 213 15.08 19.59 4.88
C ILE A 213 14.20 19.04 3.78
N THR A 214 13.00 19.62 3.66
CA THR A 214 12.04 19.34 2.58
C THR A 214 11.87 20.60 1.74
N PRO A 215 12.54 20.71 0.58
CA PRO A 215 12.40 21.87 -0.28
C PRO A 215 10.95 22.05 -0.73
N LYS A 216 10.37 23.21 -0.43
CA LYS A 216 9.04 23.57 -0.94
C LYS A 216 9.19 24.00 -2.38
N MET A 217 8.56 23.25 -3.27
CA MET A 217 8.54 23.55 -4.70
C MET A 217 7.18 24.13 -5.05
N ASP A 218 7.15 25.31 -5.68
CA ASP A 218 5.92 25.79 -6.32
C ASP A 218 5.57 24.80 -7.44
N GLY A 219 4.47 24.08 -7.24
CA GLY A 219 4.07 23.01 -8.15
C GLY A 219 3.80 23.57 -9.55
N ILE A 220 4.38 22.94 -10.57
CA ILE A 220 3.92 23.15 -11.95
C ILE A 220 2.47 22.70 -11.99
N LYS A 221 1.54 23.62 -12.27
CA LYS A 221 0.11 23.29 -12.41
C LYS A 221 -0.03 22.29 -13.55
N ARG A 222 -0.29 21.04 -13.19
CA ARG A 222 -0.53 19.97 -14.15
C ARG A 222 -1.93 20.14 -14.72
N GLN A 223 -2.06 20.11 -16.04
CA GLN A 223 -3.37 20.04 -16.65
C GLN A 223 -3.94 18.62 -16.42
N ILE A 224 -5.12 18.54 -15.82
CA ILE A 224 -5.80 17.27 -15.52
C ILE A 224 -7.07 17.21 -16.36
N LYS A 225 -7.25 16.12 -17.09
CA LYS A 225 -8.49 15.76 -17.79
C LYS A 225 -9.14 14.63 -17.00
N LEU A 226 -10.29 14.93 -16.41
CA LEU A 226 -11.09 13.96 -15.66
C LEU A 226 -12.41 13.71 -16.37
N ALA A 227 -12.87 12.46 -16.34
CA ALA A 227 -14.27 12.16 -16.57
C ALA A 227 -14.72 11.02 -15.65
N VAL A 228 -15.94 11.10 -15.14
CA VAL A 228 -16.55 10.05 -14.32
C VAL A 228 -17.87 9.67 -14.97
N GLU A 229 -18.02 8.40 -15.34
CA GLU A 229 -19.27 7.87 -15.90
C GLU A 229 -19.85 6.77 -15.01
N HIS A 230 -21.18 6.65 -15.02
CA HIS A 230 -21.95 5.67 -14.27
C HIS A 230 -22.67 4.69 -15.19
N PHE A 231 -22.76 3.43 -14.74
CA PHE A 231 -23.47 2.35 -15.41
C PHE A 231 -24.26 1.51 -14.40
N TYR A 232 -25.39 0.98 -14.84
CA TYR A 232 -26.08 -0.09 -14.12
C TYR A 232 -25.65 -1.44 -14.69
N ILE A 233 -25.30 -2.37 -13.81
CA ILE A 233 -25.11 -3.78 -14.12
C ILE A 233 -26.50 -4.42 -14.15
N THR A 234 -26.83 -5.10 -15.23
CA THR A 234 -28.12 -5.78 -15.42
C THR A 234 -27.92 -7.28 -15.35
N ASP A 235 -28.66 -7.96 -14.48
CA ASP A 235 -28.60 -9.42 -14.27
C ASP A 235 -29.16 -10.23 -15.46
N GLU A 236 -29.90 -9.59 -16.37
CA GLU A 236 -30.57 -10.22 -17.51
C GLU A 236 -29.67 -10.40 -18.75
N ILE A 237 -28.38 -10.05 -18.66
CA ILE A 237 -27.44 -10.27 -19.76
C ILE A 237 -27.00 -11.74 -19.74
N ASP A 238 -27.17 -12.44 -20.87
CA ASP A 238 -26.60 -13.78 -21.06
C ASP A 238 -25.10 -13.73 -20.71
N GLU A 239 -24.55 -14.69 -19.93
CA GLU A 239 -23.17 -14.61 -19.42
C GLU A 239 -22.12 -14.40 -20.54
N SER A 240 -22.50 -14.63 -21.80
CA SER A 240 -21.73 -14.38 -23.01
C SER A 240 -21.67 -12.93 -23.50
N GLU A 241 -22.56 -12.01 -23.15
CA GLU A 241 -22.56 -10.65 -23.71
C GLU A 241 -21.73 -9.64 -22.89
N ALA A 242 -21.16 -8.64 -23.57
CA ALA A 242 -20.40 -7.57 -22.92
C ALA A 242 -21.34 -6.54 -22.30
N THR A 243 -21.10 -6.19 -21.04
CA THR A 243 -21.87 -5.16 -20.33
C THR A 243 -21.61 -3.77 -20.91
N ALA A 244 -22.52 -2.81 -20.67
CA ALA A 244 -22.39 -1.45 -21.19
C ALA A 244 -21.12 -0.74 -20.70
N ASP A 245 -20.70 -0.97 -19.44
CA ASP A 245 -19.45 -0.44 -18.91
C ASP A 245 -18.22 -1.10 -19.54
N GLU A 246 -18.23 -2.41 -19.77
CA GLU A 246 -17.15 -3.12 -20.46
C GLU A 246 -16.99 -2.62 -21.91
N GLN A 247 -18.09 -2.42 -22.62
CA GLN A 247 -18.08 -1.87 -23.98
C GLN A 247 -17.57 -0.41 -23.99
N TYR A 248 -17.90 0.38 -22.97
CA TYR A 248 -17.37 1.72 -22.78
C TYR A 248 -15.85 1.69 -22.52
N ILE A 249 -15.37 0.84 -21.61
CA ILE A 249 -13.95 0.66 -21.30
C ILE A 249 -13.18 0.22 -22.55
N PHE A 250 -13.73 -0.70 -23.34
CA PHE A 250 -13.16 -1.13 -24.62
C PHE A 250 -12.99 0.04 -25.58
N ASN A 251 -14.03 0.84 -25.77
CA ASN A 251 -13.98 2.01 -26.66
C ASN A 251 -12.98 3.07 -26.19
N LEU A 252 -12.77 3.20 -24.88
CA LEU A 252 -11.73 4.08 -24.33
C LEU A 252 -10.30 3.57 -24.53
N SER A 253 -10.10 2.27 -24.82
CA SER A 253 -8.79 1.59 -24.73
C SER A 253 -8.28 0.92 -26.02
N LYS A 254 -9.16 0.47 -26.93
CA LYS A 254 -8.85 -0.41 -28.09
C LYS A 254 -7.77 0.03 -29.10
N SER A 255 -7.26 1.25 -29.00
CA SER A 255 -6.22 1.77 -29.92
C SER A 255 -5.26 2.71 -29.21
N ARG A 256 -5.09 2.52 -27.90
CA ARG A 256 -4.30 3.40 -27.03
C ARG A 256 -3.43 2.60 -26.08
N LYS A 257 -2.47 3.29 -25.48
CA LYS A 257 -1.79 2.80 -24.28
C LYS A 257 -2.52 3.20 -23.03
N CYS A 258 -3.19 2.24 -22.41
CA CYS A 258 -4.03 2.46 -21.24
C CYS A 258 -3.60 1.59 -20.05
N LEU A 259 -3.71 2.17 -18.86
CA LEU A 259 -3.59 1.44 -17.61
C LEU A 259 -4.96 1.41 -16.92
N ILE A 260 -5.50 0.23 -16.68
CA ILE A 260 -6.77 0.02 -15.98
C ILE A 260 -6.47 -0.33 -14.53
N PHE A 261 -7.00 0.41 -13.56
CA PHE A 261 -6.90 0.08 -12.15
C PHE A 261 -8.21 -0.46 -11.62
N ALA A 262 -8.16 -1.57 -10.90
CA ALA A 262 -9.28 -2.12 -10.16
C ALA A 262 -8.89 -2.37 -8.69
N ASN A 263 -9.89 -2.33 -7.79
CA ASN A 263 -9.65 -2.48 -6.35
C ASN A 263 -9.42 -3.94 -5.91
N ASN A 264 -9.77 -4.91 -6.75
CA ASN A 264 -9.62 -6.33 -6.45
C ASN A 264 -9.17 -7.13 -7.69
N ARG A 265 -8.56 -8.29 -7.44
CA ARG A 265 -8.03 -9.18 -8.49
C ARG A 265 -9.14 -9.70 -9.39
N THR A 266 -10.32 -10.03 -8.83
CA THR A 266 -11.50 -10.50 -9.59
C THR A 266 -11.82 -9.56 -10.75
N ARG A 267 -11.97 -8.28 -10.45
CA ARG A 267 -12.39 -7.27 -11.41
C ARG A 267 -11.28 -6.98 -12.43
N THR A 268 -10.01 -7.06 -12.04
CA THR A 268 -8.87 -6.99 -12.96
C THR A 268 -8.92 -8.12 -13.99
N GLU A 269 -9.17 -9.34 -13.54
CA GLU A 269 -9.25 -10.53 -14.38
C GLU A 269 -10.48 -10.49 -15.29
N SER A 270 -11.66 -10.20 -14.73
CA SER A 270 -12.93 -10.22 -15.45
C SER A 270 -13.00 -9.15 -16.54
N VAL A 271 -12.52 -7.92 -16.26
CA VAL A 271 -12.54 -6.85 -17.26
C VAL A 271 -11.64 -7.20 -18.44
N ILE A 272 -10.43 -7.72 -18.22
CA ILE A 272 -9.52 -8.09 -19.32
C ILE A 272 -10.08 -9.25 -20.13
N ALA A 273 -10.69 -10.25 -19.48
CA ALA A 273 -11.36 -11.34 -20.18
C ALA A 273 -12.49 -10.80 -21.11
N SER A 274 -13.32 -9.88 -20.61
CA SER A 274 -14.37 -9.25 -21.42
C SER A 274 -13.80 -8.42 -22.57
N LEU A 275 -12.79 -7.60 -22.33
CA LEU A 275 -12.16 -6.78 -23.37
C LEU A 275 -11.53 -7.63 -24.50
N ARG A 276 -10.92 -8.77 -24.16
CA ARG A 276 -10.41 -9.74 -25.15
C ARG A 276 -11.52 -10.37 -25.97
N GLN A 277 -12.64 -10.69 -25.33
CA GLN A 277 -13.80 -11.25 -26.01
C GLN A 277 -14.35 -10.24 -27.02
N ILE A 278 -14.61 -9.00 -26.59
CA ILE A 278 -15.07 -7.90 -27.47
C ILE A 278 -14.08 -7.68 -28.63
N ALA A 279 -12.77 -7.72 -28.37
CA ALA A 279 -11.74 -7.59 -29.40
C ALA A 279 -11.85 -8.72 -30.44
N THR A 280 -12.03 -9.96 -29.97
CA THR A 280 -12.16 -11.15 -30.83
C THR A 280 -13.40 -11.06 -31.71
N GLU A 281 -14.54 -10.70 -31.13
CA GLU A 281 -15.80 -10.51 -31.85
C GLU A 281 -15.72 -9.39 -32.90
N GLN A 282 -14.92 -8.34 -32.64
CA GLN A 282 -14.68 -7.23 -33.56
C GLN A 282 -13.50 -7.46 -34.53
N GLY A 283 -12.82 -8.61 -34.48
CA GLY A 283 -11.67 -8.92 -35.34
C GLY A 283 -10.44 -8.04 -35.07
N LEU A 284 -10.26 -7.57 -33.84
CA LEU A 284 -9.13 -6.74 -33.40
C LEU A 284 -8.05 -7.59 -32.68
N PRO A 285 -6.78 -7.13 -32.66
CA PRO A 285 -5.70 -7.83 -31.98
C PRO A 285 -5.87 -7.86 -30.46
N ASP A 286 -5.40 -8.94 -29.81
CA ASP A 286 -5.29 -9.02 -28.35
C ASP A 286 -4.12 -8.16 -27.85
N ILE A 287 -4.46 -6.99 -27.33
CA ILE A 287 -3.53 -6.03 -26.70
C ILE A 287 -3.70 -5.96 -25.18
N TYR A 288 -4.45 -6.89 -24.58
CA TYR A 288 -4.92 -6.79 -23.21
C TYR A 288 -4.13 -7.70 -22.28
N HIS A 289 -3.70 -7.17 -21.13
CA HIS A 289 -2.83 -7.87 -20.17
C HIS A 289 -3.33 -7.71 -18.73
N VAL A 290 -3.06 -8.70 -17.88
CA VAL A 290 -3.34 -8.65 -16.43
C VAL A 290 -2.02 -8.54 -15.66
N HIS A 291 -2.00 -7.68 -14.66
CA HIS A 291 -0.84 -7.49 -13.79
C HIS A 291 -1.26 -7.38 -12.31
N HIS A 292 -1.06 -8.45 -11.53
CA HIS A 292 -1.16 -8.42 -10.07
C HIS A 292 -0.26 -9.49 -9.43
N GLY A 293 -0.17 -9.51 -8.10
CA GLY A 293 0.77 -10.35 -7.34
C GLY A 293 0.71 -11.85 -7.66
N SER A 294 -0.48 -12.36 -7.99
CA SER A 294 -0.68 -13.77 -8.33
C SER A 294 -0.40 -14.14 -9.78
N ILE A 295 0.03 -13.21 -10.64
CA ILE A 295 0.43 -13.50 -12.02
C ILE A 295 1.91 -13.90 -12.05
N SER A 296 2.26 -14.93 -12.82
CA SER A 296 3.64 -15.40 -12.95
C SER A 296 4.59 -14.28 -13.40
N ALA A 297 5.85 -14.35 -12.98
CA ALA A 297 6.84 -13.31 -13.29
C ALA A 297 7.02 -13.10 -14.81
N SER A 298 6.96 -14.19 -15.59
CA SER A 298 7.07 -14.13 -17.05
C SER A 298 5.94 -13.33 -17.70
N LEU A 299 4.69 -13.54 -17.27
CA LEU A 299 3.52 -12.83 -17.79
C LEU A 299 3.49 -11.36 -17.34
N ARG A 300 3.92 -11.07 -16.11
CA ARG A 300 4.10 -9.68 -15.65
C ARG A 300 5.13 -8.95 -16.49
N GLN A 301 6.28 -9.59 -16.76
CA GLN A 301 7.32 -9.02 -17.62
C GLN A 301 6.85 -8.82 -19.07
N ALA A 302 6.04 -9.74 -19.61
CA ALA A 302 5.43 -9.58 -20.93
C ALA A 302 4.50 -8.35 -20.98
N ALA A 303 3.67 -8.16 -19.94
CA ALA A 303 2.82 -6.97 -19.83
C ALA A 303 3.66 -5.68 -19.72
N GLU A 304 4.68 -5.66 -18.87
CA GLU A 304 5.60 -4.51 -18.71
C GLU A 304 6.30 -4.16 -20.04
N ASN A 305 6.78 -5.16 -20.78
CA ASN A 305 7.44 -4.96 -22.07
C ASN A 305 6.48 -4.41 -23.13
N ALA A 306 5.25 -4.95 -23.21
CA ALA A 306 4.22 -4.45 -24.11
C ALA A 306 3.87 -2.99 -23.84
N MET A 307 3.77 -2.59 -22.56
CA MET A 307 3.55 -1.19 -22.19
C MET A 307 4.75 -0.29 -22.54
N ARG A 308 5.98 -0.79 -22.38
CA ARG A 308 7.21 -0.03 -22.67
C ARG A 308 7.42 0.24 -24.16
N GLU A 309 6.98 -0.66 -25.04
CA GLU A 309 7.23 -0.58 -26.49
C GLU A 309 6.51 0.61 -27.15
N PRO A 310 7.21 1.65 -27.62
CA PRO A 310 6.64 2.98 -27.85
C PRO A 310 5.51 3.06 -28.87
N ASN A 311 5.52 2.18 -29.89
CA ASN A 311 4.67 2.32 -31.08
C ASN A 311 3.46 1.39 -31.10
N ASN A 312 3.30 0.49 -30.13
CA ASN A 312 2.24 -0.50 -30.12
C ASN A 312 1.17 -0.16 -29.06
N PRO A 313 -0.14 -0.30 -29.37
CA PRO A 313 -1.19 -0.23 -28.36
C PRO A 313 -1.02 -1.36 -27.34
N ALA A 314 -1.22 -1.05 -26.07
CA ALA A 314 -1.17 -2.02 -24.99
C ALA A 314 -2.06 -1.56 -23.84
N VAL A 315 -2.87 -2.48 -23.32
CA VAL A 315 -3.79 -2.21 -22.22
C VAL A 315 -3.50 -3.19 -21.11
N THR A 316 -3.08 -2.68 -19.95
CA THR A 316 -2.84 -3.54 -18.78
C THR A 316 -3.84 -3.20 -17.69
N ALA A 317 -4.55 -4.19 -17.15
CA ALA A 317 -5.30 -4.04 -15.92
C ALA A 317 -4.46 -4.49 -14.73
N ALA A 318 -4.44 -3.68 -13.67
CA ALA A 318 -3.70 -3.95 -12.45
C ALA A 318 -4.46 -3.59 -11.18
N THR A 319 -4.00 -4.19 -10.08
CA THR A 319 -4.34 -3.73 -8.72
C THR A 319 -3.29 -2.69 -8.27
N LEU A 320 -2.85 -2.72 -7.01
CA LEU A 320 -1.82 -1.81 -6.48
C LEU A 320 -0.43 -2.02 -7.11
N THR A 321 -0.21 -3.11 -7.86
CA THR A 321 1.13 -3.49 -8.34
C THR A 321 1.77 -2.52 -9.34
N LEU A 322 0.96 -1.79 -10.12
CA LEU A 322 1.44 -0.77 -11.08
C LEU A 322 1.16 0.66 -10.59
N GLU A 323 0.74 0.81 -9.34
CA GLU A 323 0.55 2.13 -8.70
C GLU A 323 1.90 2.77 -8.34
N LEU A 324 2.90 1.94 -8.03
CA LEU A 324 4.26 2.34 -7.65
C LEU A 324 5.14 2.63 -8.88
N GLY A 325 6.20 3.43 -8.68
CA GLY A 325 7.12 4.06 -9.65
C GLY A 325 7.75 3.27 -10.82
N ILE A 326 7.32 2.06 -11.17
CA ILE A 326 7.87 1.29 -12.31
C ILE A 326 7.74 2.09 -13.61
N ASP A 327 8.81 2.15 -14.40
CA ASP A 327 8.77 2.74 -15.73
C ASP A 327 8.16 1.78 -16.76
N ILE A 328 6.86 1.98 -17.01
CA ILE A 328 6.08 1.30 -18.05
C ILE A 328 5.94 2.15 -19.33
N GLY A 329 6.80 3.16 -19.51
CA GLY A 329 6.83 4.00 -20.70
C GLY A 329 5.78 5.12 -20.71
N TYR A 330 5.40 5.55 -21.91
CA TYR A 330 4.39 6.58 -22.14
C TYR A 330 2.98 5.98 -22.10
N LEU A 331 2.10 6.59 -21.30
CA LEU A 331 0.69 6.22 -21.18
C LEU A 331 -0.19 7.39 -21.58
N GLU A 332 -1.15 7.13 -22.46
CA GLU A 332 -2.11 8.12 -22.91
C GLU A 332 -3.23 8.34 -21.90
N ARG A 333 -3.64 7.26 -21.20
CA ARG A 333 -4.82 7.31 -20.32
C ARG A 333 -4.75 6.30 -19.18
N VAL A 334 -5.31 6.71 -18.05
CA VAL A 334 -5.63 5.83 -16.93
C VAL A 334 -7.15 5.64 -16.86
N ILE A 335 -7.60 4.39 -16.72
CA ILE A 335 -9.01 4.06 -16.50
C ILE A 335 -9.11 3.46 -15.10
N GLN A 336 -9.92 4.07 -14.25
CA GLN A 336 -10.13 3.65 -12.88
C GLN A 336 -11.51 3.03 -12.76
N LEU A 337 -11.56 1.75 -12.38
CA LEU A 337 -12.82 1.06 -12.09
C LEU A 337 -13.18 1.34 -10.62
N GLU A 338 -14.40 1.84 -10.41
CA GLU A 338 -14.91 2.29 -9.11
C GLU A 338 -14.06 3.40 -8.46
N SER A 339 -14.35 3.76 -7.21
CA SER A 339 -13.52 4.73 -6.50
C SER A 339 -12.20 4.09 -6.06
N PRO A 340 -11.04 4.80 -6.16
CA PRO A 340 -9.88 4.42 -5.37
C PRO A 340 -10.21 4.53 -3.87
N LEU A 341 -9.41 3.90 -3.01
CA LEU A 341 -9.65 3.88 -1.56
C LEU A 341 -9.12 5.13 -0.84
N SER A 342 -8.23 5.89 -1.48
CA SER A 342 -7.60 7.09 -0.92
C SER A 342 -7.24 8.12 -1.99
N VAL A 343 -7.11 9.38 -1.57
CA VAL A 343 -6.60 10.48 -2.39
C VAL A 343 -5.14 10.25 -2.78
N ALA A 344 -4.32 9.70 -1.87
CA ALA A 344 -2.96 9.29 -2.19
C ALA A 344 -2.91 8.32 -3.39
N SER A 345 -3.80 7.31 -3.39
CA SER A 345 -3.89 6.34 -4.49
C SER A 345 -4.37 6.98 -5.78
N PHE A 346 -5.38 7.86 -5.71
CA PHE A 346 -5.82 8.66 -6.85
C PHE A 346 -4.65 9.42 -7.51
N LEU A 347 -3.82 10.11 -6.73
CA LEU A 347 -2.69 10.87 -7.26
C LEU A 347 -1.59 10.00 -7.86
N GLN A 348 -1.30 8.85 -7.24
CA GLN A 348 -0.32 7.91 -7.78
C GLN A 348 -0.73 7.34 -9.13
N ARG A 349 -2.01 6.97 -9.25
CA ARG A 349 -2.61 6.48 -10.49
C ARG A 349 -2.69 7.57 -11.54
N LEU A 350 -3.11 8.78 -11.16
CA LEU A 350 -3.10 9.96 -12.05
C LEU A 350 -1.68 10.31 -12.53
N GLY A 351 -0.67 10.07 -11.70
CA GLY A 351 0.75 10.21 -12.00
C GLY A 351 1.27 9.29 -13.12
N ARG A 352 0.49 8.26 -13.51
CA ARG A 352 0.88 7.29 -14.55
C ARG A 352 0.66 7.81 -15.97
N SER A 353 -0.38 8.61 -16.22
CA SER A 353 -0.60 9.31 -17.51
C SER A 353 0.02 10.70 -17.51
N GLY A 354 0.11 11.38 -18.66
CA GLY A 354 0.50 12.81 -18.74
C GLY A 354 1.97 13.10 -18.46
N ARG A 355 2.89 12.24 -18.91
CA ARG A 355 4.34 12.45 -18.78
C ARG A 355 4.83 13.47 -19.83
N ARG A 356 5.98 14.11 -19.58
CA ARG A 356 6.65 15.06 -20.50
C ARG A 356 5.85 16.32 -20.88
N GLY A 357 5.00 16.81 -19.97
CA GLY A 357 4.28 18.09 -20.15
C GLY A 357 2.88 17.95 -20.72
N GLU A 358 2.45 16.73 -21.09
CA GLU A 358 1.07 16.48 -21.48
C GLU A 358 0.10 16.46 -20.30
N ALA A 359 -1.18 16.70 -20.60
CA ALA A 359 -2.24 16.60 -19.62
C ALA A 359 -2.40 15.15 -19.11
N ALA A 360 -2.57 14.99 -17.81
CA ALA A 360 -2.95 13.69 -17.24
C ALA A 360 -4.41 13.38 -17.60
N ASP A 361 -4.68 12.27 -18.27
CA ASP A 361 -6.04 11.85 -18.65
C ASP A 361 -6.45 10.64 -17.81
N MET A 362 -7.44 10.83 -16.93
CA MET A 362 -7.98 9.78 -16.07
C MET A 362 -9.50 9.70 -16.20
N ARG A 363 -10.00 8.50 -16.46
CA ARG A 363 -11.42 8.19 -16.64
C ARG A 363 -11.88 7.23 -15.56
N PHE A 364 -12.97 7.55 -14.88
CA PHE A 364 -13.56 6.68 -13.86
C PHE A 364 -14.81 6.02 -14.42
N VAL A 365 -14.97 4.74 -14.11
CA VAL A 365 -16.13 3.94 -14.48
C VAL A 365 -16.72 3.37 -13.19
N CYS A 366 -17.85 3.92 -12.76
CA CYS A 366 -18.60 3.46 -11.60
C CYS A 366 -19.76 2.59 -12.09
N ALA A 367 -19.70 1.29 -11.81
CA ALA A 367 -20.77 0.35 -12.13
C ALA A 367 -21.39 -0.16 -10.82
N GLU A 368 -22.72 -0.26 -10.77
CA GLU A 368 -23.46 -0.81 -9.63
C GLU A 368 -24.70 -1.57 -10.11
N GLU A 369 -25.19 -2.50 -9.28
CA GLU A 369 -26.51 -3.11 -9.50
C GLU A 369 -27.60 -2.04 -9.36
N LYS A 370 -28.65 -2.17 -10.17
CA LYS A 370 -29.77 -1.23 -10.12
C LYS A 370 -30.67 -1.56 -8.93
N ALA A 371 -30.60 -0.72 -7.89
CA ALA A 371 -31.50 -0.85 -6.74
C ALA A 371 -32.98 -0.80 -7.17
N LEU A 372 -33.77 -1.70 -6.61
CA LEU A 372 -35.23 -1.75 -6.72
C LEU A 372 -35.86 -0.71 -5.78
N ALA A 373 -37.12 -0.35 -6.05
CA ALA A 373 -37.81 0.64 -5.23
C ALA A 373 -38.08 0.13 -3.80
N GLU A 374 -38.23 -1.18 -3.63
CA GLU A 374 -38.36 -1.86 -2.34
C GLU A 374 -37.05 -2.07 -1.57
N ASP A 375 -35.88 -1.85 -2.20
CA ASP A 375 -34.59 -2.02 -1.53
C ASP A 375 -34.44 -1.02 -0.39
N SER A 376 -33.65 -1.38 0.62
CA SER A 376 -33.47 -0.51 1.76
C SER A 376 -32.75 0.78 1.38
N LEU A 377 -33.06 1.89 2.06
CA LEU A 377 -32.44 3.20 1.82
C LEU A 377 -30.91 3.16 1.56
N PRO A 378 -30.08 2.48 2.37
CA PRO A 378 -28.63 2.45 2.14
C PRO A 378 -28.20 1.70 0.87
N GLU A 379 -29.01 0.77 0.35
CA GLU A 379 -28.74 0.05 -0.92
C GLU A 379 -29.03 0.93 -2.14
N GLN A 380 -29.91 1.92 -2.00
CA GLN A 380 -30.23 2.89 -3.06
C GLN A 380 -29.20 4.02 -3.21
N ILE A 381 -28.18 4.09 -2.33
CA ILE A 381 -27.15 5.13 -2.34
C ILE A 381 -25.92 4.66 -3.15
N PRO A 382 -25.44 5.42 -4.17
CA PRO A 382 -24.34 5.02 -5.02
C PRO A 382 -22.99 5.32 -4.35
N TRP A 383 -22.61 4.52 -3.36
CA TRP A 383 -21.44 4.76 -2.50
C TRP A 383 -20.14 4.94 -3.27
N GLN A 384 -19.90 4.13 -4.31
CA GLN A 384 -18.69 4.22 -5.13
C GLN A 384 -18.63 5.53 -5.93
N LEU A 385 -19.75 5.98 -6.50
CA LEU A 385 -19.81 7.25 -7.21
C LEU A 385 -19.55 8.42 -6.25
N LEU A 386 -20.17 8.42 -5.08
CA LEU A 386 -19.99 9.46 -4.07
C LEU A 386 -18.55 9.51 -3.57
N GLN A 387 -17.93 8.36 -3.29
CA GLN A 387 -16.54 8.29 -2.85
C GLN A 387 -15.58 8.78 -3.94
N CYS A 388 -15.85 8.43 -5.20
CA CYS A 388 -15.07 8.89 -6.35
C CYS A 388 -15.08 10.41 -6.44
N ILE A 389 -16.26 11.03 -6.34
CA ILE A 389 -16.42 12.49 -6.34
C ILE A 389 -15.68 13.09 -5.13
N ALA A 390 -15.88 12.54 -3.94
CA ALA A 390 -15.26 13.04 -2.72
C ALA A 390 -13.73 13.04 -2.78
N ILE A 391 -13.13 11.95 -3.27
CA ILE A 391 -11.67 11.86 -3.44
C ILE A 391 -11.15 12.88 -4.44
N ILE A 392 -11.84 13.04 -5.58
CA ILE A 392 -11.46 14.04 -6.59
C ILE A 392 -11.53 15.44 -5.98
N GLN A 393 -12.62 15.77 -5.26
CA GLN A 393 -12.82 17.10 -4.70
C GLN A 393 -11.85 17.43 -3.56
N LEU A 394 -11.56 16.49 -2.67
CA LEU A 394 -10.56 16.67 -1.62
C LEU A 394 -9.20 17.08 -2.20
N TYR A 395 -8.84 16.55 -3.36
CA TYR A 395 -7.64 16.99 -4.04
C TYR A 395 -7.84 18.33 -4.77
N LEU A 396 -8.85 18.46 -5.62
CA LEU A 396 -9.00 19.65 -6.47
C LEU A 396 -9.24 20.94 -5.67
N GLU A 397 -10.03 20.87 -4.60
CA GLU A 397 -10.41 22.02 -3.78
C GLU A 397 -9.40 22.30 -2.66
N GLU A 398 -8.88 21.24 -2.02
CA GLU A 398 -8.10 21.38 -0.79
C GLU A 398 -6.64 20.92 -0.91
N GLN A 399 -6.26 20.26 -2.01
CA GLN A 399 -4.97 19.54 -2.16
C GLN A 399 -4.71 18.58 -0.99
N TRP A 400 -5.77 18.07 -0.36
CA TRP A 400 -5.68 17.25 0.83
C TRP A 400 -5.34 15.81 0.47
N ILE A 401 -4.42 15.22 1.23
CA ILE A 401 -4.04 13.80 1.14
C ILE A 401 -4.10 13.24 2.56
N GLU A 402 -4.52 11.99 2.70
CA GLU A 402 -4.64 11.33 3.99
C GLU A 402 -3.33 11.41 4.79
N PRO A 403 -3.40 11.74 6.11
CA PRO A 403 -2.24 11.61 6.97
C PRO A 403 -1.91 10.12 7.18
N ILE A 404 -0.63 9.82 7.35
CA ILE A 404 -0.17 8.46 7.60
C ILE A 404 -0.13 8.21 9.09
N ILE A 405 -0.79 7.15 9.55
CA ILE A 405 -0.86 6.80 10.98
C ILE A 405 0.31 5.84 11.30
N PRO A 406 1.26 6.23 12.16
CA PRO A 406 2.33 5.34 12.59
C PRO A 406 1.80 4.20 13.47
N ILE A 407 2.41 3.02 13.38
CA ILE A 407 2.12 1.89 14.27
C ILE A 407 2.75 2.17 15.63
N LYS A 408 1.96 2.13 16.70
CA LYS A 408 2.44 2.38 18.07
C LYS A 408 3.01 1.11 18.70
N TYR A 409 2.38 -0.04 18.50
CA TYR A 409 2.82 -1.33 19.05
C TYR A 409 3.11 -2.35 17.95
N PRO A 410 4.24 -2.25 17.23
CA PRO A 410 4.62 -3.19 16.18
C PRO A 410 5.15 -4.51 16.79
N LEU A 411 4.28 -5.29 17.43
CA LEU A 411 4.66 -6.47 18.24
C LEU A 411 5.17 -7.64 17.40
N SER A 412 4.58 -7.89 16.23
CA SER A 412 5.09 -8.88 15.27
C SER A 412 6.52 -8.52 14.84
N LEU A 413 6.79 -7.25 14.56
CA LEU A 413 8.15 -6.77 14.33
C LEU A 413 9.06 -6.88 15.58
N LEU A 414 8.55 -6.63 16.79
CA LEU A 414 9.30 -6.78 18.05
C LEU A 414 9.79 -8.23 18.23
N TYR A 415 8.92 -9.21 18.01
CA TYR A 415 9.32 -10.62 17.95
C TYR A 415 10.40 -10.84 16.89
N HIS A 416 10.13 -10.41 15.65
CA HIS A 416 11.05 -10.62 14.54
C HIS A 416 12.44 -10.02 14.80
N GLN A 417 12.53 -8.77 15.27
CA GLN A 417 13.82 -8.12 15.56
C GLN A 417 14.51 -8.76 16.78
N THR A 418 13.76 -9.23 17.77
CA THR A 418 14.32 -10.00 18.91
C THR A 418 15.00 -11.29 18.42
N MET A 419 14.30 -12.08 17.61
CA MET A 419 14.84 -13.31 17.04
C MET A 419 16.00 -13.04 16.07
N SER A 420 15.92 -11.97 15.26
CA SER A 420 16.99 -11.55 14.34
C SER A 420 18.27 -11.19 15.09
N ILE A 421 18.18 -10.39 16.16
CA ILE A 421 19.33 -10.02 16.99
C ILE A 421 19.95 -11.26 17.62
N LEU A 422 19.14 -12.13 18.25
CA LEU A 422 19.62 -13.38 18.84
C LEU A 422 20.37 -14.25 17.83
N THR A 423 19.80 -14.43 16.64
CA THR A 423 20.42 -15.21 15.55
C THR A 423 21.76 -14.61 15.12
N ALA A 424 21.83 -13.28 14.97
CA ALA A 424 23.04 -12.59 14.54
C ALA A 424 24.15 -12.61 15.61
N THR A 425 23.79 -12.54 16.90
CA THR A 425 24.77 -12.50 18.01
C THR A 425 25.16 -13.89 18.52
N GLY A 426 24.35 -14.92 18.27
CA GLY A 426 24.53 -16.26 18.82
C GLY A 426 24.08 -16.35 20.28
N GLU A 427 24.76 -15.66 21.19
CA GLU A 427 24.47 -15.66 22.64
C GLU A 427 24.51 -14.23 23.21
N ILE A 428 23.50 -13.85 23.99
CA ILE A 428 23.38 -12.49 24.56
C ILE A 428 22.71 -12.49 25.95
N SER A 429 23.13 -11.63 26.88
CA SER A 429 22.40 -11.48 28.15
C SER A 429 21.06 -10.78 27.95
N ALA A 430 20.07 -11.09 28.79
CA ALA A 430 18.74 -10.45 28.72
C ALA A 430 18.83 -8.91 28.79
N ASN A 431 19.71 -8.38 29.65
CA ASN A 431 19.94 -6.93 29.76
C ASN A 431 20.56 -6.33 28.50
N ALA A 432 21.52 -7.02 27.88
CA ALA A 432 22.13 -6.55 26.64
C ALA A 432 21.13 -6.59 25.48
N LEU A 433 20.30 -7.63 25.39
CA LEU A 433 19.23 -7.72 24.40
C LEU A 433 18.21 -6.60 24.58
N ALA A 434 17.73 -6.38 25.81
CA ALA A 434 16.81 -5.30 26.12
C ALA A 434 17.39 -3.92 25.75
N LYS A 435 18.67 -3.67 26.06
CA LYS A 435 19.36 -2.43 25.66
C LYS A 435 19.43 -2.28 24.13
N GLN A 436 19.60 -3.37 23.38
CA GLN A 436 19.56 -3.30 21.92
C GLN A 436 18.14 -2.99 21.42
N ILE A 437 17.11 -3.69 21.93
CA ILE A 437 15.71 -3.48 21.54
C ILE A 437 15.25 -2.06 21.85
N PHE A 438 15.45 -1.55 23.07
CA PHE A 438 15.04 -0.20 23.44
C PHE A 438 15.83 0.90 22.74
N SER A 439 16.97 0.59 22.12
CA SER A 439 17.70 1.54 21.27
C SER A 439 17.10 1.68 19.86
N LEU A 440 16.11 0.85 19.50
CA LEU A 440 15.43 0.90 18.20
C LEU A 440 14.20 1.81 18.30
N PRO A 441 14.14 2.92 17.53
CA PRO A 441 13.05 3.89 17.63
C PRO A 441 11.62 3.32 17.48
N PRO A 442 11.35 2.33 16.60
CA PRO A 442 10.00 1.76 16.47
C PRO A 442 9.44 1.12 17.74
N PHE A 443 10.28 0.83 18.74
CA PHE A 443 9.87 0.20 20.01
C PHE A 443 9.79 1.20 21.16
N ALA A 444 9.75 2.51 20.90
CA ALA A 444 9.70 3.54 21.93
C ALA A 444 8.48 3.45 22.87
N ALA A 445 7.36 2.88 22.41
CA ALA A 445 6.16 2.67 23.21
C ALA A 445 6.15 1.33 23.99
N ILE A 446 7.11 0.44 23.74
CA ILE A 446 7.20 -0.86 24.41
C ILE A 446 7.81 -0.68 25.79
N SER A 447 7.10 -1.11 26.84
CA SER A 447 7.62 -1.02 28.20
C SER A 447 8.60 -2.15 28.55
N GLN A 448 9.29 -2.03 29.68
CA GLN A 448 10.14 -3.10 30.19
C GLN A 448 9.33 -4.36 30.52
N GLU A 449 8.13 -4.18 31.08
CA GLU A 449 7.19 -5.25 31.39
C GLU A 449 6.69 -5.95 30.13
N ASP A 450 6.38 -5.19 29.07
CA ASP A 450 5.96 -5.74 27.78
C ASP A 450 7.05 -6.67 27.20
N LEU A 451 8.30 -6.21 27.18
CA LEU A 451 9.42 -7.01 26.70
C LEU A 451 9.68 -8.23 27.58
N GLN A 452 9.60 -8.09 28.90
CA GLN A 452 9.75 -9.23 29.82
C GLN A 452 8.66 -10.29 29.59
N LEU A 453 7.41 -9.85 29.40
CA LEU A 453 6.30 -10.76 29.12
C LEU A 453 6.52 -11.51 27.81
N LEU A 454 6.96 -10.80 26.74
CA LEU A 454 7.33 -11.45 25.48
C LEU A 454 8.45 -12.46 25.68
N LEU A 455 9.57 -12.08 26.31
CA LEU A 455 10.72 -12.97 26.49
C LEU A 455 10.37 -14.23 27.30
N ARG A 456 9.59 -14.11 28.37
CA ARG A 456 9.09 -15.27 29.14
C ARG A 456 8.24 -16.18 28.26
N TYR A 457 7.30 -15.60 27.52
CA TYR A 457 6.46 -16.37 26.60
C TYR A 457 7.28 -17.11 25.53
N LEU A 458 8.31 -16.46 24.96
CA LEU A 458 9.22 -17.08 23.99
C LEU A 458 10.04 -18.22 24.58
N ILE A 459 10.36 -18.18 25.88
CA ILE A 459 10.99 -19.30 26.59
C ILE A 459 10.00 -20.46 26.71
N ASP A 460 8.76 -20.16 27.14
CA ASP A 460 7.72 -21.16 27.37
C ASP A 460 7.38 -21.95 26.10
N ILE A 461 7.34 -21.29 24.94
CA ILE A 461 7.10 -21.94 23.64
C ILE A 461 8.39 -22.50 22.98
N GLY A 462 9.53 -22.45 23.68
CA GLY A 462 10.81 -22.99 23.20
C GLY A 462 11.41 -22.23 22.00
N HIS A 463 11.03 -20.97 21.80
CA HIS A 463 11.61 -20.11 20.77
C HIS A 463 12.97 -19.56 21.17
N ILE A 464 13.15 -19.26 22.45
CA ILE A 464 14.44 -18.89 23.04
C ILE A 464 14.66 -19.74 24.29
N GLN A 465 15.90 -19.84 24.75
CA GLN A 465 16.22 -20.56 25.99
C GLN A 465 17.43 -19.96 26.70
N TYR A 466 17.55 -20.24 28.00
CA TYR A 466 18.73 -19.90 28.76
C TYR A 466 19.86 -20.90 28.54
N THR A 467 21.09 -20.41 28.45
CA THR A 467 22.31 -21.21 28.60
C THR A 467 22.62 -21.43 30.07
N GLU A 468 23.52 -22.36 30.37
CA GLU A 468 24.01 -22.60 31.74
C GLU A 468 24.63 -21.33 32.37
N GLN A 469 25.11 -20.40 31.54
CA GLN A 469 25.67 -19.11 31.96
C GLN A 469 24.60 -18.01 32.17
N GLY A 470 23.31 -18.34 32.05
CA GLY A 470 22.21 -17.39 32.24
C GLY A 470 22.03 -16.39 31.09
N LYS A 471 22.60 -16.66 29.91
CA LYS A 471 22.38 -15.86 28.69
C LYS A 471 21.31 -16.50 27.80
N LEU A 472 20.76 -15.73 26.88
CA LEU A 472 19.73 -16.16 25.94
C LEU A 472 20.36 -16.61 24.62
N ILE A 473 19.84 -17.72 24.09
CA ILE A 473 20.08 -18.24 22.74
C ILE A 473 18.74 -18.60 22.09
N LEU A 474 18.77 -18.93 20.80
CA LEU A 474 17.62 -19.54 20.13
C LEU A 474 17.32 -20.92 20.73
N GLY A 475 16.04 -21.19 20.94
CA GLY A 475 15.54 -22.53 21.22
C GLY A 475 15.25 -23.30 19.94
N LEU A 476 15.07 -24.62 20.05
CA LEU A 476 14.86 -25.52 18.91
C LEU A 476 13.64 -25.15 18.04
N ALA A 477 12.55 -24.67 18.65
CA ALA A 477 11.38 -24.24 17.89
C ALA A 477 11.64 -22.89 17.19
N GLY A 478 12.36 -21.98 17.84
CA GLY A 478 12.76 -20.70 17.26
C GLY A 478 13.70 -20.85 16.07
N GLU A 479 14.65 -21.80 16.14
CA GLU A 479 15.53 -22.13 15.01
C GLU A 479 14.73 -22.53 13.75
N LYS A 480 13.64 -23.29 13.90
CA LYS A 480 12.80 -23.70 12.77
C LYS A 480 12.10 -22.51 12.11
N VAL A 481 11.85 -21.45 12.86
CA VAL A 481 11.27 -20.21 12.34
C VAL A 481 12.33 -19.43 11.56
N VAL A 482 13.47 -19.11 12.19
CA VAL A 482 14.49 -18.23 11.60
C VAL A 482 15.26 -18.83 10.42
N ARG A 483 15.34 -20.17 10.32
CA ARG A 483 16.00 -20.86 9.19
C ARG A 483 15.23 -20.75 7.87
N LYS A 484 13.94 -20.40 7.92
CA LYS A 484 13.12 -20.23 6.72
C LYS A 484 13.44 -18.88 6.07
N PHE A 485 13.65 -18.85 4.76
CA PHE A 485 13.93 -17.59 4.05
C PHE A 485 12.78 -16.58 4.19
N GLN A 486 11.56 -17.06 4.39
CA GLN A 486 10.39 -16.24 4.66
C GLN A 486 10.55 -15.41 5.93
N PHE A 487 11.44 -15.79 6.87
CA PHE A 487 11.62 -15.07 8.12
C PHE A 487 11.95 -13.59 7.89
N TYR A 488 12.77 -13.29 6.88
CA TYR A 488 13.24 -11.92 6.60
C TYR A 488 12.12 -10.94 6.22
N ALA A 489 11.00 -11.44 5.72
CA ALA A 489 9.82 -10.64 5.41
C ALA A 489 8.91 -10.50 6.63
N VAL A 490 8.50 -9.28 6.96
CA VAL A 490 7.64 -8.99 8.12
C VAL A 490 6.14 -9.00 7.78
N PHE A 491 5.78 -9.07 6.50
CA PHE A 491 4.40 -9.18 6.05
C PHE A 491 4.02 -10.65 5.81
N ALA A 492 2.76 -10.99 6.09
CA ALA A 492 2.25 -12.33 5.88
C ALA A 492 2.24 -12.69 4.39
N GLU A 493 2.75 -13.87 4.06
CA GLU A 493 2.53 -14.47 2.74
C GLU A 493 1.17 -15.17 2.78
N GLN A 494 0.27 -14.83 1.85
CA GLN A 494 -0.93 -15.64 1.65
C GLN A 494 -0.46 -17.01 1.15
N GLN A 495 -0.93 -18.10 1.78
CA GLN A 495 -0.65 -19.42 1.23
C GLN A 495 -1.43 -19.58 -0.07
N GLU A 496 -0.71 -19.69 -1.18
CA GLU A 496 -1.30 -19.84 -2.51
C GLU A 496 -0.93 -21.21 -3.12
N TYR A 497 -1.78 -21.69 -4.03
CA TYR A 497 -1.59 -22.85 -4.88
C TYR A 497 -1.11 -22.38 -6.26
N ILE A 498 -0.03 -22.95 -6.77
CA ILE A 498 0.55 -22.62 -8.07
C ILE A 498 -0.29 -23.26 -9.19
N VAL A 499 -0.80 -22.45 -10.12
CA VAL A 499 -1.59 -22.89 -11.27
C VAL A 499 -0.68 -23.13 -12.48
N LYS A 500 -0.79 -24.32 -13.10
CA LYS A 500 0.04 -24.74 -14.22
C LYS A 500 -0.78 -25.28 -15.39
N GLN A 501 -0.40 -24.90 -16.61
CA GLN A 501 -0.82 -25.56 -17.84
C GLN A 501 0.36 -26.38 -18.36
N GLY A 502 0.29 -27.71 -18.22
CA GLY A 502 1.44 -28.59 -18.48
C GLY A 502 2.62 -28.22 -17.59
N SER A 503 3.76 -27.84 -18.19
CA SER A 503 4.96 -27.38 -17.47
C SER A 503 4.98 -25.87 -17.18
N THR A 504 4.07 -25.10 -17.79
CA THR A 504 4.09 -23.64 -17.75
C THR A 504 3.31 -23.12 -16.55
N GLU A 505 3.94 -22.26 -15.75
CA GLU A 505 3.31 -21.59 -14.62
C GLU A 505 2.52 -20.36 -15.08
N ILE A 506 1.22 -20.36 -14.80
CA ILE A 506 0.30 -19.26 -15.14
C ILE A 506 0.26 -18.23 -14.01
N GLY A 507 0.23 -18.71 -12.77
CA GLY A 507 0.11 -17.85 -11.59
C GLY A 507 -0.25 -18.67 -10.35
N SER A 508 -0.98 -18.07 -9.42
CA SER A 508 -1.33 -18.69 -8.15
C SER A 508 -2.73 -18.30 -7.67
N ILE A 509 -3.39 -19.14 -6.87
CA ILE A 509 -4.69 -18.84 -6.25
C ILE A 509 -4.69 -19.22 -4.77
N VAL A 510 -5.40 -18.47 -3.91
CA VAL A 510 -5.38 -18.71 -2.46
C VAL A 510 -6.17 -19.97 -2.09
N THR A 511 -7.34 -20.16 -2.70
CA THR A 511 -8.22 -21.30 -2.43
C THR A 511 -8.30 -22.16 -3.68
N PRO A 512 -7.88 -23.45 -3.63
CA PRO A 512 -7.98 -24.34 -4.76
C PRO A 512 -9.45 -24.68 -5.04
N LEU A 513 -9.85 -24.64 -6.32
CA LEU A 513 -11.16 -25.08 -6.76
C LEU A 513 -11.20 -26.60 -6.98
N PRO A 514 -12.38 -27.25 -6.88
CA PRO A 514 -12.52 -28.67 -7.21
C PRO A 514 -12.22 -28.97 -8.68
N VAL A 515 -11.85 -30.22 -8.98
CA VAL A 515 -11.65 -30.71 -10.36
C VAL A 515 -12.95 -30.57 -11.16
N GLY A 516 -12.84 -30.07 -12.39
CA GLY A 516 -13.96 -29.78 -13.29
C GLY A 516 -14.49 -28.34 -13.18
N ASN A 517 -14.14 -27.59 -12.13
CA ASN A 517 -14.53 -26.18 -12.02
C ASN A 517 -13.66 -25.30 -12.93
N GLN A 518 -14.24 -24.20 -13.40
CA GLN A 518 -13.56 -23.20 -14.22
C GLN A 518 -13.25 -21.92 -13.45
N PHE A 519 -12.17 -21.24 -13.82
CA PHE A 519 -11.80 -19.95 -13.26
C PHE A 519 -10.98 -19.05 -14.17
N ALA A 520 -11.05 -17.74 -13.91
CA ALA A 520 -10.24 -16.74 -14.57
C ALA A 520 -8.88 -16.54 -13.87
N LEU A 521 -7.80 -16.61 -14.64
CA LEU A 521 -6.44 -16.23 -14.23
C LEU A 521 -5.64 -15.75 -15.46
N ALA A 522 -4.88 -14.67 -15.33
CA ALA A 522 -4.15 -14.03 -16.44
C ALA A 522 -5.05 -13.62 -17.63
N GLY A 523 -6.30 -13.25 -17.35
CA GLY A 523 -7.33 -12.80 -18.28
C GLY A 523 -7.85 -13.91 -19.19
N ARG A 524 -7.68 -15.17 -18.78
CA ARG A 524 -8.11 -16.37 -19.51
C ARG A 524 -8.86 -17.30 -18.57
N THR A 525 -9.73 -18.12 -19.14
CA THR A 525 -10.52 -19.11 -18.41
C THR A 525 -9.83 -20.48 -18.45
N TRP A 526 -9.76 -21.11 -17.28
CA TRP A 526 -9.03 -22.34 -17.02
C TRP A 526 -9.95 -23.34 -16.33
N GLU A 527 -9.98 -24.58 -16.81
CA GLU A 527 -10.68 -25.69 -16.15
C GLU A 527 -9.68 -26.50 -15.32
N VAL A 528 -10.01 -26.76 -14.06
CA VAL A 528 -9.20 -27.58 -13.14
C VAL A 528 -9.23 -29.04 -13.58
N VAL A 529 -8.05 -29.57 -13.93
CA VAL A 529 -7.84 -30.98 -14.28
C VAL A 529 -7.41 -31.79 -13.05
N GLU A 530 -6.55 -31.22 -12.20
CA GLU A 530 -6.01 -31.90 -11.03
C GLU A 530 -5.58 -30.89 -9.95
N VAL A 531 -5.70 -31.27 -8.66
CA VAL A 531 -5.20 -30.50 -7.52
C VAL A 531 -4.25 -31.37 -6.68
N ASP A 532 -2.96 -31.01 -6.65
CA ASP A 532 -1.94 -31.61 -5.80
C ASP A 532 -1.80 -30.78 -4.50
N PHE A 533 -2.49 -31.22 -3.44
CA PHE A 533 -2.47 -30.54 -2.13
C PHE A 533 -1.11 -30.59 -1.43
N GLN A 534 -0.28 -31.60 -1.71
CA GLN A 534 1.04 -31.74 -1.10
C GLN A 534 2.03 -30.76 -1.73
N LYS A 535 2.04 -30.66 -3.06
CA LYS A 535 2.90 -29.71 -3.80
C LYS A 535 2.28 -28.33 -3.91
N LYS A 536 1.04 -28.14 -3.43
CA LYS A 536 0.24 -26.92 -3.59
C LYS A 536 0.18 -26.49 -5.06
N ALA A 537 -0.14 -27.41 -5.95
CA ALA A 537 -0.22 -27.16 -7.39
C ALA A 537 -1.60 -27.50 -7.94
N ILE A 538 -2.07 -26.73 -8.92
CA ILE A 538 -3.33 -26.96 -9.64
C ILE A 538 -2.98 -27.06 -11.12
N PHE A 539 -3.32 -28.19 -11.74
CA PHE A 539 -3.13 -28.38 -13.17
C PHE A 539 -4.42 -28.03 -13.90
N VAL A 540 -4.29 -27.23 -14.96
CA VAL A 540 -5.42 -26.70 -15.72
C VAL A 540 -5.27 -26.90 -17.22
N LYS A 541 -6.39 -26.94 -17.92
CA LYS A 541 -6.48 -26.77 -19.37
C LYS A 541 -7.25 -25.49 -19.70
N GLN A 542 -6.94 -24.86 -20.82
CA GLN A 542 -7.64 -23.65 -21.24
C GLN A 542 -9.07 -24.00 -21.69
N ALA A 543 -10.04 -23.19 -21.28
CA ALA A 543 -11.45 -23.32 -21.64
C ALA A 543 -11.97 -22.02 -22.28
N GLU A 544 -13.08 -22.11 -23.02
CA GLU A 544 -13.80 -20.97 -23.59
C GLU A 544 -14.95 -20.55 -22.65
N GLY A 545 -15.20 -19.24 -22.49
CA GLY A 545 -16.28 -18.69 -21.67
C GLY A 545 -15.84 -17.75 -20.54
N LYS A 546 -16.78 -17.01 -19.94
CA LYS A 546 -16.59 -16.16 -18.74
C LYS A 546 -16.82 -17.01 -17.49
N SER A 547 -15.85 -17.08 -16.58
CA SER A 547 -16.04 -17.72 -15.27
C SER A 547 -15.75 -16.72 -14.15
N SER A 548 -16.66 -16.58 -13.19
CA SER A 548 -16.49 -15.71 -12.03
C SER A 548 -15.80 -16.46 -10.88
N ILE A 549 -14.59 -16.04 -10.49
CA ILE A 549 -14.06 -16.34 -9.15
C ILE A 549 -14.34 -15.15 -8.25
N TYR A 550 -14.86 -15.43 -7.06
CA TYR A 550 -14.91 -14.50 -5.96
C TYR A 550 -13.58 -14.50 -5.18
N TRP A 551 -12.70 -13.53 -5.46
CA TRP A 551 -11.52 -13.30 -4.63
C TRP A 551 -11.94 -12.53 -3.36
N ARG A 552 -11.81 -13.12 -2.17
CA ARG A 552 -11.92 -12.37 -0.90
C ARG A 552 -10.69 -11.48 -0.74
N GLY A 553 -10.76 -10.25 -1.24
CA GLY A 553 -9.76 -9.21 -1.00
C GLY A 553 -9.96 -8.55 0.36
N GLY A 554 -8.86 -8.18 1.02
CA GLY A 554 -8.89 -7.28 2.17
C GLY A 554 -9.10 -5.84 1.70
N GLY A 555 -10.21 -5.21 2.11
CA GLY A 555 -10.46 -3.80 1.84
C GLY A 555 -9.47 -2.90 2.59
N GLY A 556 -8.92 -1.90 1.91
CA GLY A 556 -8.12 -0.85 2.55
C GLY A 556 -8.97 0.06 3.45
N THR A 557 -8.31 0.87 4.26
CA THR A 557 -8.97 1.81 5.19
C THR A 557 -9.32 3.12 4.50
N ILE A 558 -10.54 3.61 4.68
CA ILE A 558 -10.99 4.92 4.18
C ILE A 558 -10.99 5.91 5.36
N HIS A 559 -10.43 7.10 5.13
CA HIS A 559 -10.31 8.15 6.15
C HIS A 559 -11.63 8.91 6.36
N THR A 560 -11.92 9.35 7.59
CA THR A 560 -13.16 10.07 7.97
C THR A 560 -13.47 11.27 7.08
N LYS A 561 -12.45 12.07 6.75
CA LYS A 561 -12.62 13.22 5.86
C LYS A 561 -13.20 12.88 4.48
N VAL A 562 -12.93 11.67 3.95
CA VAL A 562 -13.54 11.20 2.69
C VAL A 562 -15.04 11.02 2.87
N LEU A 563 -15.48 10.37 3.94
CA LEU A 563 -16.90 10.17 4.24
C LEU A 563 -17.60 11.51 4.53
N GLN A 564 -16.94 12.43 5.21
CA GLN A 564 -17.47 13.78 5.42
C GLN A 564 -17.61 14.56 4.10
N ARG A 565 -16.64 14.46 3.19
CA ARG A 565 -16.78 15.07 1.86
C ARG A 565 -17.89 14.37 1.06
N MET A 566 -18.07 13.05 1.16
CA MET A 566 -19.21 12.34 0.55
C MET A 566 -20.55 12.87 1.08
N GLN A 567 -20.65 13.10 2.40
CA GLN A 567 -21.83 13.73 2.99
C GLN A 567 -22.07 15.12 2.40
N GLN A 568 -21.02 15.93 2.27
CA GLN A 568 -21.13 17.25 1.66
C GLN A 568 -21.59 17.17 0.20
N VAL A 569 -21.04 16.24 -0.60
CA VAL A 569 -21.46 15.98 -2.00
C VAL A 569 -22.97 15.71 -2.08
N LEU A 570 -23.53 14.98 -1.11
CA LEU A 570 -24.96 14.65 -1.08
C LEU A 570 -25.87 15.85 -0.81
N PHE A 571 -25.40 16.86 -0.09
CA PHE A 571 -26.26 17.98 0.36
C PHE A 571 -25.92 19.32 -0.30
N GLU A 572 -24.81 19.42 -1.00
CA GLU A 572 -24.48 20.62 -1.77
C GLU A 572 -25.14 20.63 -3.15
N ASN A 573 -25.39 21.84 -3.68
CA ASN A 573 -25.98 22.03 -5.00
C ASN A 573 -24.91 22.35 -6.05
N ILE A 574 -23.86 21.55 -6.09
CA ILE A 574 -22.74 21.69 -7.04
C ILE A 574 -22.83 20.57 -8.08
N GLU A 575 -22.79 20.95 -9.36
CA GLU A 575 -22.59 20.03 -10.47
C GLU A 575 -21.11 20.07 -10.86
N TYR A 576 -20.44 18.92 -10.82
CA TYR A 576 -19.01 18.86 -11.15
C TYR A 576 -18.82 18.61 -12.63
N SER A 577 -18.02 19.46 -13.28
CA SER A 577 -17.85 19.52 -14.74
C SER A 577 -17.26 18.25 -15.38
N TYR A 578 -16.63 17.38 -14.59
CA TYR A 578 -16.09 16.10 -15.07
C TYR A 578 -17.13 14.96 -15.05
N LEU A 579 -18.28 15.14 -14.40
CA LEU A 579 -19.34 14.12 -14.42
C LEU A 579 -19.91 14.01 -15.84
N GLN A 580 -19.94 12.79 -16.34
CA GLN A 580 -20.63 12.47 -17.59
C GLN A 580 -22.13 12.31 -17.34
N LYS A 581 -22.89 12.10 -18.42
CA LYS A 581 -24.35 12.21 -18.42
C LYS A 581 -25.02 11.29 -17.38
N ASN A 582 -24.66 10.01 -17.35
CA ASN A 582 -25.32 9.07 -16.45
C ASN A 582 -24.88 9.32 -15.00
N ALA A 583 -23.60 9.63 -14.78
CA ALA A 583 -23.09 9.96 -13.45
C ALA A 583 -23.78 11.20 -12.84
N LEU A 584 -23.99 12.25 -13.63
CA LEU A 584 -24.71 13.44 -13.20
C LEU A 584 -26.18 13.12 -12.87
N GLN A 585 -26.85 12.36 -13.74
CA GLN A 585 -28.23 11.91 -13.51
C GLN A 585 -28.34 11.09 -12.22
N ARG A 586 -27.41 10.16 -11.99
CA ARG A 586 -27.38 9.32 -10.80
C ARG A 586 -27.15 10.13 -9.52
N LEU A 587 -26.26 11.14 -9.58
CA LEU A 587 -26.04 12.08 -8.48
C LEU A 587 -27.32 12.86 -8.15
N HIS A 588 -28.04 13.39 -9.14
CA HIS A 588 -29.31 14.08 -8.89
C HIS A 588 -30.37 13.15 -8.28
N GLN A 589 -30.46 11.91 -8.75
CA GLN A 589 -31.38 10.93 -8.20
C GLN A 589 -31.13 10.67 -6.71
N VAL A 590 -29.87 10.42 -6.31
CA VAL A 590 -29.58 10.19 -4.89
C VAL A 590 -29.78 11.45 -4.06
N ARG A 591 -29.41 12.64 -4.55
CA ARG A 591 -29.66 13.92 -3.85
C ARG A 591 -31.15 14.12 -3.55
N LYS A 592 -32.02 13.81 -4.52
CA LYS A 592 -33.47 13.87 -4.34
C LYS A 592 -33.96 12.86 -3.31
N LEU A 593 -33.46 11.62 -3.37
CA LEU A 593 -33.79 10.56 -2.40
C LEU A 593 -33.43 10.97 -0.97
N VAL A 594 -32.19 11.40 -0.73
CA VAL A 594 -31.72 11.74 0.63
C VAL A 594 -32.41 12.98 1.20
N GLN A 595 -32.85 13.90 0.34
CA GLN A 595 -33.66 15.07 0.75
C GLN A 595 -35.08 14.66 1.17
N GLN A 596 -35.69 13.68 0.48
CA GLN A 596 -37.04 13.18 0.82
C GLN A 596 -37.09 12.48 2.17
N VAL A 597 -35.99 11.83 2.56
CA VAL A 597 -35.87 11.12 3.86
C VAL A 597 -35.16 11.94 4.94
N GLU A 598 -34.88 13.22 4.68
CA GLU A 598 -34.24 14.16 5.61
C GLU A 598 -32.92 13.65 6.25
N LEU A 599 -32.09 12.98 5.44
CA LEU A 599 -30.83 12.38 5.90
C LEU A 599 -29.78 13.42 6.34
N ASP A 600 -29.98 14.68 5.97
CA ASP A 600 -29.19 15.82 6.46
C ASP A 600 -29.39 16.03 7.96
N LYS A 601 -30.62 15.80 8.45
CA LYS A 601 -31.03 16.00 9.85
C LYS A 601 -30.77 14.76 10.71
N HIS A 602 -31.12 13.57 10.22
CA HIS A 602 -31.08 12.34 11.01
C HIS A 602 -29.95 11.41 10.56
N LYS A 603 -28.98 11.15 11.45
CA LYS A 603 -27.90 10.17 11.19
C LYS A 603 -28.32 8.72 11.46
N ILE A 604 -29.42 8.55 12.20
CA ILE A 604 -30.01 7.26 12.52
C ILE A 604 -31.43 7.27 11.96
N VAL A 605 -31.74 6.33 11.07
CA VAL A 605 -33.03 6.24 10.37
C VAL A 605 -33.66 4.90 10.69
N GLU A 606 -34.93 4.89 11.09
CA GLU A 606 -35.71 3.65 11.22
C GLU A 606 -36.10 3.17 9.81
N LEU A 607 -35.73 1.93 9.46
CA LEU A 607 -36.06 1.35 8.16
C LEU A 607 -37.43 0.68 8.20
N GLU A 608 -37.60 -0.20 9.19
CA GLU A 608 -38.84 -0.92 9.50
C GLU A 608 -38.87 -1.18 11.01
N LYS A 609 -40.04 -1.55 11.57
CA LYS A 609 -40.17 -1.75 13.02
C LYS A 609 -39.12 -2.74 13.55
N GLY A 610 -38.26 -2.27 14.45
CA GLY A 610 -37.20 -3.09 15.04
C GLY A 610 -35.94 -3.22 14.18
N LYS A 611 -35.81 -2.47 13.08
CA LYS A 611 -34.59 -2.39 12.27
C LYS A 611 -34.28 -0.95 11.89
N CYS A 612 -33.06 -0.51 12.17
CA CYS A 612 -32.60 0.83 11.83
C CYS A 612 -31.27 0.81 11.07
N CYS A 613 -30.97 1.94 10.44
CA CYS A 613 -29.72 2.22 9.76
C CYS A 613 -29.01 3.42 10.42
N ILE A 614 -27.72 3.28 10.70
CA ILE A 614 -26.85 4.38 11.11
C ILE A 614 -25.99 4.77 9.92
N PHE A 615 -25.97 6.06 9.59
CA PHE A 615 -25.08 6.68 8.62
C PHE A 615 -24.04 7.49 9.39
N PRO A 616 -22.90 6.89 9.75
CA PRO A 616 -22.01 7.48 10.74
C PRO A 616 -21.10 8.57 10.16
N TRP A 617 -20.90 8.58 8.83
CA TRP A 617 -20.02 9.52 8.11
C TRP A 617 -18.60 9.61 8.69
N MET A 618 -18.11 8.48 9.20
CA MET A 618 -16.79 8.32 9.81
C MET A 618 -15.99 7.26 9.07
N GLY A 619 -14.67 7.34 9.16
CA GLY A 619 -13.75 6.43 8.48
C GLY A 619 -13.79 5.02 9.03
N THR A 620 -13.09 4.10 8.37
CA THR A 620 -13.07 2.66 8.68
C THR A 620 -12.74 2.34 10.14
N VAL A 621 -11.78 3.05 10.74
CA VAL A 621 -11.33 2.78 12.12
C VAL A 621 -12.36 3.23 13.15
N ALA A 622 -12.84 4.47 13.06
CA ALA A 622 -13.93 4.97 13.91
C ALA A 622 -15.22 4.15 13.74
N TYR A 623 -15.57 3.75 12.50
CA TYR A 623 -16.72 2.89 12.22
C TYR A 623 -16.63 1.56 12.96
N ARG A 624 -15.49 0.86 12.86
CA ARG A 624 -15.28 -0.42 13.55
C ARG A 624 -15.30 -0.25 15.07
N THR A 625 -14.82 0.90 15.55
CA THR A 625 -14.87 1.25 16.97
C THR A 625 -16.32 1.45 17.43
N LEU A 626 -17.18 2.10 16.62
CA LEU A 626 -18.61 2.23 16.89
C LEU A 626 -19.31 0.86 16.92
N GLU A 627 -19.07 0.03 15.90
CA GLU A 627 -19.63 -1.33 15.82
C GLU A 627 -19.28 -2.15 17.07
N ARG A 628 -18.04 -2.04 17.56
CA ARG A 628 -17.59 -2.69 18.79
C ARG A 628 -18.23 -2.10 20.03
N LEU A 629 -18.33 -0.78 20.15
CA LEU A 629 -19.01 -0.11 21.25
C LEU A 629 -20.47 -0.57 21.35
N LEU A 630 -21.18 -0.65 20.23
CA LEU A 630 -22.55 -1.16 20.16
C LEU A 630 -22.65 -2.63 20.60
N ASN A 631 -21.75 -3.48 20.11
CA ASN A 631 -21.72 -4.90 20.48
C ASN A 631 -21.40 -5.14 21.96
N SER A 632 -20.50 -4.34 22.54
CA SER A 632 -20.02 -4.54 23.91
C SER A 632 -20.94 -3.92 24.97
N TYR A 633 -21.54 -2.76 24.69
CA TYR A 633 -22.26 -1.98 25.71
C TYR A 633 -23.75 -1.79 25.43
N CYS A 634 -24.18 -1.81 24.16
CA CYS A 634 -25.59 -1.58 23.81
C CYS A 634 -26.38 -2.87 23.54
N ARG A 635 -25.69 -4.01 23.41
CA ARG A 635 -26.32 -5.25 22.93
C ARG A 635 -27.42 -5.77 23.84
N GLU A 636 -27.20 -5.75 25.15
CA GLU A 636 -28.18 -6.21 26.13
C GLU A 636 -29.30 -5.18 26.37
N SER A 637 -28.94 -3.90 26.58
CA SER A 637 -29.89 -2.81 26.86
C SER A 637 -30.89 -2.57 25.72
N LEU A 638 -30.40 -2.57 24.48
CA LEU A 638 -31.20 -2.36 23.27
C LEU A 638 -31.70 -3.66 22.64
N GLU A 639 -31.40 -4.81 23.24
CA GLU A 639 -31.77 -6.14 22.75
C GLU A 639 -31.33 -6.34 21.27
N ILE A 640 -30.08 -5.99 20.96
CA ILE A 640 -29.54 -6.08 19.60
C ILE A 640 -29.36 -7.54 19.20
N THR A 641 -30.11 -7.98 18.20
CA THR A 641 -30.02 -9.35 17.67
C THR A 641 -28.98 -9.49 16.57
N SER A 642 -28.82 -8.46 15.73
CA SER A 642 -27.81 -8.44 14.67
C SER A 642 -27.32 -7.03 14.37
N ILE A 643 -26.03 -6.92 14.06
CA ILE A 643 -25.40 -5.74 13.46
C ILE A 643 -24.81 -6.18 12.11
N GLY A 644 -25.02 -5.38 11.08
CA GLY A 644 -24.49 -5.59 9.73
C GLY A 644 -24.31 -4.26 9.01
N GLY A 645 -24.26 -4.27 7.69
CA GLY A 645 -24.07 -3.10 6.84
C GLY A 645 -22.81 -3.20 6.00
N VAL A 646 -22.43 -2.09 5.37
CA VAL A 646 -21.24 -2.02 4.51
C VAL A 646 -20.26 -1.04 5.13
N ASN A 647 -19.10 -1.54 5.56
CA ASN A 647 -18.03 -0.72 6.12
C ASN A 647 -17.38 0.14 5.03
N PRO A 648 -17.12 1.45 5.27
CA PRO A 648 -17.52 2.25 6.43
C PRO A 648 -18.79 3.09 6.23
N TYR A 649 -19.56 2.80 5.18
CA TYR A 649 -20.66 3.66 4.72
C TYR A 649 -21.87 3.70 5.66
N TYR A 650 -22.32 2.54 6.15
CA TYR A 650 -23.52 2.46 7.00
C TYR A 650 -23.54 1.19 7.87
N LEU A 651 -24.27 1.23 8.98
CA LEU A 651 -24.58 0.08 9.85
C LEU A 651 -26.08 -0.20 9.84
N THR A 652 -26.49 -1.46 9.74
CA THR A 652 -27.87 -1.89 9.99
C THR A 652 -27.96 -2.63 11.32
N ILE A 653 -28.91 -2.26 12.16
CA ILE A 653 -29.07 -2.84 13.50
C ILE A 653 -30.50 -3.37 13.63
N LYS A 654 -30.65 -4.62 14.08
CA LYS A 654 -31.93 -5.18 14.52
C LYS A 654 -32.05 -5.08 16.03
N LEU A 655 -33.07 -4.38 16.50
CA LEU A 655 -33.30 -3.97 17.88
C LEU A 655 -34.51 -4.67 18.50
N GLY A 656 -34.57 -4.71 19.82
CA GLY A 656 -35.78 -5.07 20.56
C GLY A 656 -36.94 -4.11 20.29
N LYS A 657 -38.15 -4.56 20.67
CA LYS A 657 -39.37 -3.79 20.45
C LYS A 657 -39.30 -2.44 21.18
N ASP A 658 -39.63 -1.35 20.48
CA ASP A 658 -39.65 0.03 20.99
C ASP A 658 -38.29 0.56 21.52
N LYS A 659 -37.16 -0.09 21.15
CA LYS A 659 -35.81 0.30 21.59
C LYS A 659 -35.14 1.39 20.73
N PHE A 660 -35.64 1.62 19.51
CA PHE A 660 -35.08 2.61 18.57
C PHE A 660 -34.88 4.00 19.20
N LYS A 661 -35.88 4.49 19.94
CA LYS A 661 -35.85 5.81 20.61
C LYS A 661 -34.74 5.97 21.67
N TYR A 662 -34.12 4.89 22.14
CA TYR A 662 -33.03 4.93 23.11
C TYR A 662 -31.65 4.86 22.46
N LEU A 663 -31.55 4.38 21.21
CA LEU A 663 -30.28 4.10 20.53
C LEU A 663 -29.36 5.33 20.49
N TYR A 664 -29.88 6.48 20.04
CA TYR A 664 -29.12 7.72 19.98
C TYR A 664 -28.55 8.14 21.35
N ARG A 665 -29.41 8.12 22.38
CA ARG A 665 -29.04 8.52 23.74
C ARG A 665 -28.03 7.56 24.38
N GLU A 666 -28.12 6.26 24.11
CA GLU A 666 -27.15 5.29 24.62
C GLU A 666 -25.78 5.49 23.98
N ILE A 667 -25.70 5.66 22.66
CA ILE A 667 -24.43 5.90 21.96
C ILE A 667 -23.76 7.18 22.48
N THR A 668 -24.52 8.28 22.57
CA THR A 668 -23.99 9.56 23.05
C THR A 668 -23.55 9.48 24.52
N SER A 669 -24.35 8.87 25.39
CA SER A 669 -23.99 8.69 26.80
C SER A 669 -22.71 7.87 26.99
N LEU A 670 -22.52 6.79 26.21
CA LEU A 670 -21.28 6.01 26.26
C LEU A 670 -20.07 6.80 25.77
N CYS A 671 -20.25 7.68 24.79
CA CYS A 671 -19.18 8.56 24.31
C CYS A 671 -18.74 9.60 25.36
N GLU A 672 -19.64 10.02 26.26
CA GLU A 672 -19.34 10.94 27.36
C GLU A 672 -18.67 10.25 28.56
N GLN A 673 -18.80 8.92 28.67
CA GLN A 673 -18.19 8.15 29.75
C GLN A 673 -16.66 8.00 29.58
N ARG A 674 -15.99 7.69 30.69
CA ARG A 674 -14.54 7.41 30.74
C ARG A 674 -14.21 5.98 30.29
N ILE A 675 -14.74 5.58 29.15
CA ILE A 675 -14.40 4.33 28.47
C ILE A 675 -13.09 4.54 27.68
N THR A 676 -12.20 3.55 27.72
CA THR A 676 -10.95 3.47 26.95
C THR A 676 -11.06 2.44 25.83
N SER A 677 -10.17 2.49 24.83
CA SER A 677 -10.16 1.49 23.76
C SER A 677 -9.88 0.07 24.28
N GLU A 678 -9.16 -0.09 25.40
CA GLU A 678 -8.88 -1.41 25.99
C GLU A 678 -10.14 -2.05 26.59
N ASP A 679 -11.10 -1.24 27.06
CA ASP A 679 -12.39 -1.70 27.56
C ASP A 679 -13.29 -2.28 26.45
N LEU A 680 -13.03 -1.89 25.19
CA LEU A 680 -13.76 -2.38 24.01
C LEU A 680 -13.25 -3.74 23.49
N VAL A 681 -12.16 -4.26 24.06
CA VAL A 681 -11.57 -5.54 23.67
C VAL A 681 -11.70 -6.49 24.84
N SER A 682 -12.39 -7.62 24.65
CA SER A 682 -12.59 -8.58 25.75
C SER A 682 -11.26 -9.22 26.20
N THR A 683 -11.20 -9.72 27.43
CA THR A 683 -9.99 -10.37 27.97
C THR A 683 -9.58 -11.63 27.20
N SER A 684 -10.51 -12.27 26.50
CA SER A 684 -10.32 -13.45 25.65
C SER A 684 -10.10 -13.13 24.18
N GLU A 685 -10.10 -11.85 23.79
CA GLU A 685 -9.89 -11.41 22.41
C GLU A 685 -8.44 -10.95 22.18
N ALA A 686 -7.75 -11.62 21.27
CA ALA A 686 -6.43 -11.24 20.77
C ALA A 686 -6.37 -11.52 19.25
N PRO A 687 -6.76 -10.54 18.42
CA PRO A 687 -6.73 -10.71 16.98
C PRO A 687 -5.29 -10.85 16.47
N GLU A 688 -5.02 -11.92 15.73
CA GLU A 688 -3.75 -12.11 15.01
C GLU A 688 -3.90 -11.53 13.59
N ILE A 689 -3.23 -10.42 13.32
CA ILE A 689 -3.35 -9.66 12.07
C ILE A 689 -2.03 -9.70 11.30
N GLN A 690 -0.92 -9.48 12.00
CA GLN A 690 0.42 -9.46 11.43
C GLN A 690 1.05 -10.86 11.45
N LYS A 691 2.11 -11.02 10.66
CA LYS A 691 2.71 -12.32 10.34
C LYS A 691 3.08 -13.15 11.57
N TYR A 692 3.63 -12.50 12.59
CA TYR A 692 4.17 -13.18 13.77
C TYR A 692 3.28 -13.04 15.00
N ASP A 693 2.04 -12.56 14.85
CA ASP A 693 1.14 -12.35 15.98
C ASP A 693 0.86 -13.64 16.76
N GLY A 694 0.82 -14.80 16.10
CA GLY A 694 0.72 -16.11 16.78
C GLY A 694 1.90 -16.48 17.69
N PHE A 695 2.97 -15.68 17.72
CA PHE A 695 4.10 -15.81 18.66
C PHE A 695 4.13 -14.71 19.72
N ILE A 696 3.09 -13.89 19.80
CA ILE A 696 2.95 -12.80 20.75
C ILE A 696 1.96 -13.23 21.85
N PRO A 697 2.28 -12.98 23.13
CA PRO A 697 1.37 -13.33 24.21
C PRO A 697 0.08 -12.51 24.14
N HIS A 698 -1.04 -13.18 24.41
CA HIS A 698 -2.40 -12.65 24.30
C HIS A 698 -2.62 -11.25 24.92
N PRO A 699 -2.10 -10.93 26.13
CA PRO A 699 -2.27 -9.59 26.71
C PRO A 699 -1.63 -8.48 25.86
N LEU A 700 -0.50 -8.74 25.20
CA LEU A 700 0.16 -7.75 24.35
C LEU A 700 -0.60 -7.55 23.04
N LEU A 701 -1.09 -8.62 22.41
CA LEU A 701 -1.93 -8.51 21.21
C LEU A 701 -3.19 -7.68 21.47
N ARG A 702 -3.86 -7.92 22.61
CA ARG A 702 -5.00 -7.11 23.04
C ARG A 702 -4.65 -5.63 23.17
N LYS A 703 -3.53 -5.32 23.83
CA LYS A 703 -3.02 -3.95 24.01
C LYS A 703 -2.72 -3.28 22.66
N ALA A 704 -2.05 -3.98 21.75
CA ALA A 704 -1.76 -3.47 20.41
C ALA A 704 -3.04 -3.24 19.60
N PHE A 705 -3.98 -4.20 19.60
CA PHE A 705 -5.25 -4.07 18.89
C PHE A 705 -6.04 -2.84 19.36
N ALA A 706 -6.14 -2.65 20.67
CA ALA A 706 -6.84 -1.52 21.26
C ALA A 706 -6.22 -0.15 20.91
N ASN A 707 -4.91 -0.08 20.69
CA ASN A 707 -4.20 1.17 20.44
C ASN A 707 -4.02 1.48 18.94
N ASP A 708 -3.85 0.45 18.10
CA ASP A 708 -3.49 0.61 16.68
C ASP A 708 -4.67 0.40 15.72
N TYR A 709 -5.75 -0.25 16.15
CA TYR A 709 -6.89 -0.61 15.29
C TYR A 709 -8.24 -0.07 15.75
N LEU A 710 -8.29 0.61 16.90
CA LEU A 710 -9.47 1.30 17.42
C LEU A 710 -9.16 2.77 17.65
N ASP A 711 -10.12 3.64 17.33
CA ASP A 711 -10.01 5.08 17.58
C ASP A 711 -11.27 5.59 18.29
N LEU A 712 -11.30 5.38 19.60
CA LEU A 712 -12.40 5.86 20.45
C LEU A 712 -12.40 7.38 20.56
N ARG A 713 -11.25 8.04 20.36
CA ARG A 713 -11.17 9.50 20.39
C ARG A 713 -11.87 10.10 19.18
N GLU A 714 -11.56 9.60 17.98
CA GLU A 714 -12.23 10.03 16.75
C GLU A 714 -13.71 9.68 16.80
N LEU A 715 -14.08 8.48 17.26
CA LEU A 715 -15.48 8.11 17.44
C LEU A 715 -16.24 9.13 18.29
N LYS A 716 -15.72 9.47 19.48
CA LYS A 716 -16.33 10.46 20.37
C LYS A 716 -16.47 11.83 19.71
N GLN A 717 -15.45 12.26 18.97
CA GLN A 717 -15.50 13.53 18.22
C GLN A 717 -16.57 13.52 17.14
N GLN A 718 -16.73 12.42 16.40
CA GLN A 718 -17.75 12.33 15.34
C GLN A 718 -19.17 12.21 15.90
N VAL A 719 -19.38 11.42 16.96
CA VAL A 719 -20.69 11.30 17.61
C VAL A 719 -21.14 12.62 18.23
N ALA A 720 -20.21 13.44 18.75
CA ALA A 720 -20.54 14.77 19.27
C ALA A 720 -21.10 15.74 18.19
N LEU A 721 -20.91 15.44 16.90
CA LEU A 721 -21.48 16.20 15.79
C LEU A 721 -22.88 15.73 15.40
N TRP A 722 -23.36 14.61 15.94
CA TRP A 722 -24.71 14.14 15.67
C TRP A 722 -25.73 15.05 16.37
N LYS A 723 -26.86 15.26 15.71
CA LYS A 723 -28.03 15.93 16.28
C LYS A 723 -29.11 14.87 16.49
N GLU A 724 -29.91 15.06 17.54
CA GLU A 724 -31.05 14.19 17.85
C GLU A 724 -32.15 14.29 16.78
#